data_AF-O62219-F1
#
_entry.id   AF-O62219-F1
#
_cell.length_a   1.000
_cell.length_b   1.000
_cell.length_c   1.000
_cell.angle_alpha   90.00
_cell.angle_beta   90.00
_cell.angle_gamma   90.00
#
_symmetry.space_group_name_H-M   'P 1'
#
loop_
_entity.id
_entity.type
_entity.pdbx_description
1 polymer ?
#
loop_
_entity_poly.entity_id
_entity_poly.type
_entity_poly.pdbx_seq_one_letter_code
_entity_poly.pdbx_strand_id
1 'polypeptide(L)'
;MEIDDCIRDNIPWANLSPDIKVILGNSSKEYEKRVLEYSIQNQLRYKGNLIRHMKKSEEAYYEQLLRFSESHLMLYPYHLSDITVTEMRLSPFSYYANILTEMLNTEKSYDSLPNFTAADAVRLLGIGRNQYIELMNQTRSNRKFLRRSKSARELLPQKPTKMIVESWWRTNVGSILESDVKTLNEEEKQVIDRLLDTNVAIPAGLLKYSVVTSLYDRGLIYFDVPVYDNDYIYVAPLDGFVMNRVLGDYFETLLYKIFVAIDDQTTVLEMSQILHIDLQLVKNAISVFCRLGFARKRVTGGENLTIHTSWTSNSTVTTPMSPISPMSSLITSTSDELNELTKTLLRGDDDETDDALSPVSEDSALRASSPNPSLNNSVESFQSLSTSQTASDLSGSSGTVNRAAFIFDSTLTAFLMMGNLSASLKGHAVALFEVGKLADEQMKEFLEQLESVNQFAEGDAQRYSMHATALLDSLKSLRQEREADLIRGESLYTLDEKSRQRVLQKSYGILVAMAPLSIEACAIPVQSVPLIGPPNAETCSPWFRLSIYSACSSGPPSVFLPHGTRLTTLPRVLQSFQHHRFLVSSTKHEPHIMTAQNALFALNDMLVYSSIFVQSVPLDSEDCDKMIHVPFPFEDLECETAFCNHPAIRKLREQLSLDFTAGYVILLKKSGKSITTSGSDISGRTKAESNIMQDVSLPKDGGLLKKLLPGTSFDDFLLLDCVFGVPLFNSVLNETICKRILGRGILEQQNRSNIQNSNKQVVGMINELIDTANNGLIKGSQLFVEGTDQQRNAQIVPPVRAIFFDSSQLISYGTI
;
A
#
# COMPACT_ATOMS: atom_id res chain seq x y z
N MET A 1 -9.82 5.86 27.62
CA MET A 1 -10.63 6.90 26.97
C MET A 1 -9.71 8.10 26.88
N GLU A 2 -9.38 8.51 25.67
CA GLU A 2 -8.53 9.68 25.46
C GLU A 2 -9.34 10.96 25.42
N ILE A 3 -8.65 12.11 25.44
CA ILE A 3 -9.29 13.43 25.40
C ILE A 3 -10.13 13.56 24.12
N ASP A 4 -9.62 13.09 22.99
CA ASP A 4 -10.27 13.17 21.69
C ASP A 4 -11.55 12.33 21.62
N ASP A 5 -11.60 11.18 22.29
CA ASP A 5 -12.83 10.39 22.44
C ASP A 5 -13.91 11.18 23.17
N CYS A 6 -13.53 11.86 24.27
CA CYS A 6 -14.47 12.68 25.03
C CYS A 6 -15.03 13.84 24.19
N ILE A 7 -14.20 14.44 23.34
CA ILE A 7 -14.63 15.53 22.45
C ILE A 7 -15.59 14.99 21.39
N ARG A 8 -15.23 13.87 20.74
CA ARG A 8 -16.04 13.20 19.73
C ARG A 8 -17.42 12.77 20.27
N ASP A 9 -17.45 12.24 21.48
CA ASP A 9 -18.69 11.81 22.16
C ASP A 9 -19.46 12.99 22.79
N ASN A 10 -19.03 14.23 22.54
CA ASN A 10 -19.65 15.45 23.05
C ASN A 10 -19.77 15.51 24.58
N ILE A 11 -18.76 14.99 25.30
CA ILE A 11 -18.74 15.00 26.77
C ILE A 11 -18.31 16.39 27.25
N PRO A 12 -19.17 17.14 27.97
CA PRO A 12 -18.81 18.45 28.50
C PRO A 12 -17.82 18.32 29.66
N TRP A 13 -17.02 19.37 29.90
CA TRP A 13 -16.00 19.42 30.96
C TRP A 13 -16.50 18.90 32.32
N ALA A 14 -17.73 19.27 32.72
CA ALA A 14 -18.31 18.86 33.99
C ALA A 14 -18.37 17.33 34.16
N ASN A 15 -18.63 16.61 33.06
CA ASN A 15 -18.85 15.16 33.03
C ASN A 15 -17.60 14.34 32.70
N LEU A 16 -16.45 14.99 32.45
CA LEU A 16 -15.19 14.28 32.25
C LEU A 16 -14.77 13.53 33.51
N SER A 17 -14.16 12.36 33.33
CA SER A 17 -13.59 11.57 34.42
C SER A 17 -12.49 12.35 35.16
N PRO A 18 -12.27 12.06 36.46
CA PRO A 18 -11.21 12.69 37.24
C PRO A 18 -9.83 12.55 36.60
N ASP A 19 -9.53 11.39 36.01
CA ASP A 19 -8.24 11.10 35.38
C ASP A 19 -7.97 12.02 34.18
N ILE A 20 -8.98 12.22 33.31
CA ILE A 20 -8.87 13.11 32.15
C ILE A 20 -8.73 14.57 32.58
N LYS A 21 -9.46 14.99 33.62
CA LYS A 21 -9.32 16.34 34.18
C LYS A 21 -7.90 16.58 34.70
N VAL A 22 -7.28 15.60 35.35
CA VAL A 22 -5.89 15.69 35.82
C VAL A 22 -4.90 15.81 34.66
N ILE A 23 -5.06 15.03 33.58
CA ILE A 23 -4.23 15.12 32.36
C ILE A 23 -4.30 16.54 31.76
N LEU A 24 -5.47 17.17 31.81
CA LEU A 24 -5.70 18.56 31.36
C LEU A 24 -5.33 19.62 32.41
N GLY A 25 -4.57 19.25 33.45
CA GLY A 25 -4.14 20.17 34.51
C GLY A 25 -5.29 20.75 35.35
N ASN A 26 -6.41 20.03 35.42
CA ASN A 26 -7.69 20.49 36.00
C ASN A 26 -8.20 21.83 35.44
N SER A 27 -7.79 22.18 34.22
CA SER A 27 -8.13 23.45 33.57
C SER A 27 -9.23 23.25 32.54
N SER A 28 -10.43 23.77 32.83
CA SER A 28 -11.52 23.85 31.83
C SER A 28 -11.08 24.60 30.57
N LYS A 29 -10.22 25.63 30.72
CA LYS A 29 -9.71 26.41 29.58
C LYS A 29 -8.82 25.59 28.65
N GLU A 30 -8.03 24.66 29.21
CA GLU A 30 -7.20 23.77 28.38
C GLU A 30 -8.09 22.80 27.60
N TYR A 31 -9.16 22.28 28.22
CA TYR A 31 -10.14 21.47 27.50
C TYR A 31 -10.85 22.26 26.38
N GLU A 32 -11.27 23.50 26.64
CA GLU A 32 -11.86 24.37 25.62
C GLU A 32 -10.91 24.62 24.44
N LYS A 33 -9.61 24.79 24.72
CA LYS A 33 -8.58 24.92 23.69
C LYS A 33 -8.45 23.64 22.86
N ARG A 34 -8.41 22.47 23.50
CA ARG A 34 -8.36 21.18 22.78
C ARG A 34 -9.62 20.92 21.97
N VAL A 35 -10.79 21.28 22.47
CA VAL A 35 -12.05 21.18 21.71
C VAL A 35 -12.00 22.06 20.46
N LEU A 36 -11.49 23.29 20.57
CA LEU A 36 -11.33 24.17 19.41
C LEU A 36 -10.34 23.61 18.38
N GLU A 37 -9.16 23.17 18.82
CA GLU A 37 -8.13 22.58 17.97
C GLU A 37 -8.64 21.32 17.26
N TYR A 38 -9.24 20.39 18.02
CA TYR A 38 -9.84 19.17 17.49
C TYR A 38 -10.97 19.48 16.50
N SER A 39 -11.86 20.42 16.82
CA SER A 39 -12.99 20.75 15.94
C SER A 39 -12.53 21.34 14.60
N ILE A 40 -11.50 22.18 14.62
CA ILE A 40 -10.92 22.76 13.40
C ILE A 40 -10.18 21.69 12.58
N GLN A 41 -9.31 20.90 13.20
CA GLN A 41 -8.53 19.87 12.52
C GLN A 41 -9.41 18.79 11.88
N ASN A 42 -10.54 18.44 12.53
CA ASN A 42 -11.50 17.45 12.04
C ASN A 42 -12.66 18.07 11.24
N GLN A 43 -12.59 19.38 10.95
CA GLN A 43 -13.60 20.12 10.18
C GLN A 43 -15.05 19.90 10.68
N LEU A 44 -15.25 19.90 12.01
CA LEU A 44 -16.54 19.61 12.63
C LEU A 44 -17.57 20.72 12.39
N ARG A 45 -18.84 20.33 12.27
CA ARG A 45 -19.97 21.28 12.24
C ARG A 45 -20.08 22.03 13.56
N TYR A 46 -20.41 23.32 13.50
CA TYR A 46 -20.64 24.14 14.68
C TYR A 46 -21.84 23.63 15.50
N LYS A 47 -22.98 23.41 14.84
CA LYS A 47 -24.18 22.84 15.45
C LYS A 47 -24.02 21.34 15.66
N GLY A 48 -24.41 20.88 16.85
CA GLY A 48 -24.32 19.46 17.23
C GLY A 48 -23.02 19.08 17.96
N ASN A 49 -22.00 19.94 17.92
CA ASN A 49 -20.72 19.68 18.58
C ASN A 49 -20.48 20.64 19.76
N LEU A 50 -19.59 20.24 20.67
CA LEU A 50 -19.20 21.03 21.85
C LEU A 50 -18.79 22.47 21.51
N ILE A 51 -18.14 22.69 20.37
CA ILE A 51 -17.59 23.99 19.93
C ILE A 51 -18.60 25.14 19.99
N ARG A 52 -19.90 24.85 19.83
CA ARG A 52 -20.99 25.82 19.98
C ARG A 52 -20.98 26.52 21.33
N HIS A 53 -20.57 25.83 22.39
CA HIS A 53 -20.53 26.36 23.74
C HIS A 53 -19.25 27.16 24.03
N MET A 54 -18.16 26.89 23.30
CA MET A 54 -16.88 27.58 23.48
C MET A 54 -16.71 28.81 22.58
N LYS A 55 -17.18 28.74 21.33
CA LYS A 55 -17.16 29.87 20.38
C LYS A 55 -18.57 30.40 20.19
N LYS A 56 -18.80 31.66 20.54
CA LYS A 56 -20.13 32.30 20.43
C LYS A 56 -20.54 32.62 18.99
N SER A 57 -19.58 32.97 18.15
CA SER A 57 -19.83 33.30 16.74
C SER A 57 -19.59 32.07 15.88
N GLU A 58 -20.64 31.62 15.20
CA GLU A 58 -20.62 30.54 14.21
C GLU A 58 -19.79 30.94 12.99
N GLU A 59 -19.99 32.16 12.47
CA GLU A 59 -19.25 32.72 11.35
C GLU A 59 -17.73 32.79 11.63
N ALA A 60 -17.34 33.32 12.79
CA ALA A 60 -15.92 33.43 13.15
C ALA A 60 -15.25 32.06 13.37
N TYR A 61 -16.02 31.03 13.74
CA TYR A 61 -15.52 29.67 13.82
C TYR A 61 -15.23 29.11 12.42
N TYR A 62 -16.18 29.23 11.49
CA TYR A 62 -15.97 28.75 10.12
C TYR A 62 -14.91 29.54 9.37
N GLU A 63 -14.76 30.84 9.62
CA GLU A 63 -13.64 31.64 9.10
C GLU A 63 -12.29 31.10 9.59
N GLN A 64 -12.19 30.77 10.88
CA GLN A 64 -10.98 30.19 11.45
C GLN A 64 -10.69 28.78 10.90
N LEU A 65 -11.73 27.95 10.75
CA LEU A 65 -11.65 26.61 10.18
C LEU A 65 -11.13 26.65 8.74
N LEU A 66 -11.74 27.48 7.89
CA LEU A 66 -11.37 27.58 6.47
C LEU A 66 -9.94 28.11 6.29
N ARG A 67 -9.54 29.13 7.07
CA ARG A 67 -8.15 29.62 7.07
C ARG A 67 -7.15 28.54 7.48
N PHE A 68 -7.49 27.75 8.50
CA PHE A 68 -6.65 26.63 8.92
C PHE A 68 -6.55 25.59 7.81
N SER A 69 -7.66 25.18 7.20
CA SER A 69 -7.70 24.21 6.11
C SER A 69 -6.91 24.68 4.88
N GLU A 70 -7.03 25.95 4.47
CA GLU A 70 -6.24 26.50 3.35
C GLU A 70 -4.74 26.50 3.67
N SER A 71 -4.34 26.97 4.87
CA SER A 71 -2.92 27.04 5.27
C SER A 71 -2.24 25.67 5.41
N HIS A 72 -3.01 24.65 5.76
CA HIS A 72 -2.55 23.26 5.87
C HIS A 72 -2.80 22.44 4.61
N LEU A 73 -3.24 23.06 3.50
CA LEU A 73 -3.46 22.43 2.20
C LEU A 73 -4.48 21.28 2.24
N MET A 74 -5.46 21.35 3.14
CA MET A 74 -6.46 20.31 3.32
C MET A 74 -7.46 20.27 2.18
N LEU A 75 -8.08 19.10 1.98
CA LEU A 75 -9.21 18.95 1.06
C LEU A 75 -10.36 19.90 1.46
N TYR A 76 -11.06 20.43 0.45
CA TYR A 76 -12.26 21.24 0.69
C TYR A 76 -13.32 20.45 1.47
N PRO A 77 -13.90 21.01 2.56
CA PRO A 77 -14.88 20.32 3.39
C PRO A 77 -16.26 20.27 2.71
N TYR A 78 -16.45 19.35 1.76
CA TYR A 78 -17.70 19.23 1.01
C TYR A 78 -18.93 18.98 1.88
N HIS A 79 -18.77 18.32 3.02
CA HIS A 79 -19.85 18.12 3.99
C HIS A 79 -20.29 19.42 4.68
N LEU A 80 -19.60 20.54 4.46
CA LEU A 80 -19.97 21.89 4.93
C LEU A 80 -20.43 22.81 3.78
N SER A 81 -20.64 22.28 2.57
CA SER A 81 -21.01 23.09 1.38
C SER A 81 -22.26 23.96 1.60
N ASP A 82 -23.19 23.50 2.43
CA ASP A 82 -24.41 24.20 2.85
C ASP A 82 -24.15 25.45 3.70
N ILE A 83 -22.92 25.66 4.15
CA ILE A 83 -22.47 26.80 4.96
C ILE A 83 -21.39 27.56 4.20
N THR A 84 -20.40 26.85 3.66
CA THR A 84 -19.25 27.47 2.99
C THR A 84 -19.66 28.17 1.69
N VAL A 85 -20.57 27.60 0.90
CA VAL A 85 -21.01 28.21 -0.37
C VAL A 85 -22.07 29.29 -0.14
N THR A 86 -22.96 29.09 0.83
CA THR A 86 -24.15 29.93 1.08
C THR A 86 -23.85 31.13 1.97
N GLU A 87 -23.24 30.90 3.14
CA GLU A 87 -22.95 31.91 4.17
C GLU A 87 -21.56 32.52 3.94
N MET A 88 -20.53 31.69 3.75
CA MET A 88 -19.14 32.17 3.58
C MET A 88 -18.81 32.57 2.13
N ARG A 89 -19.71 32.28 1.17
CA ARG A 89 -19.52 32.53 -0.28
C ARG A 89 -18.23 31.99 -0.87
N LEU A 90 -17.73 30.89 -0.31
CA LEU A 90 -16.51 30.22 -0.70
C LEU A 90 -16.81 28.92 -1.45
N SER A 91 -16.75 28.99 -2.78
CA SER A 91 -16.86 27.81 -3.63
C SER A 91 -15.61 26.92 -3.53
N PRO A 92 -15.71 25.61 -3.82
CA PRO A 92 -14.55 24.73 -3.92
C PRO A 92 -13.50 25.25 -4.90
N PHE A 93 -13.94 25.80 -6.04
CA PHE A 93 -13.06 26.41 -7.04
C PHE A 93 -12.26 27.58 -6.47
N SER A 94 -12.94 28.50 -5.77
CA SER A 94 -12.28 29.66 -5.14
C SER A 94 -11.30 29.23 -4.06
N TYR A 95 -11.67 28.23 -3.25
CA TYR A 95 -10.81 27.65 -2.21
C TYR A 95 -9.49 27.12 -2.78
N TYR A 96 -9.53 26.24 -3.79
CA TYR A 96 -8.30 25.72 -4.38
C TYR A 96 -7.51 26.79 -5.14
N ALA A 97 -8.18 27.76 -5.75
CA ALA A 97 -7.49 28.87 -6.39
C ALA A 97 -6.74 29.74 -5.36
N ASN A 98 -7.28 29.93 -4.16
CA ASN A 98 -6.58 30.59 -3.06
C ASN A 98 -5.36 29.80 -2.61
N ILE A 99 -5.52 28.48 -2.41
CA ILE A 99 -4.42 27.56 -2.07
C ILE A 99 -3.28 27.68 -3.10
N LEU A 100 -3.56 27.51 -4.38
CA LEU A 100 -2.53 27.59 -5.43
C LEU A 100 -1.91 29.00 -5.53
N THR A 101 -2.69 30.06 -5.29
CA THR A 101 -2.17 31.43 -5.27
C THR A 101 -1.13 31.58 -4.15
N GLU A 102 -1.44 31.11 -2.94
CA GLU A 102 -0.52 31.19 -1.80
C GLU A 102 0.70 30.31 -1.99
N MET A 103 0.53 29.11 -2.56
CA MET A 103 1.66 28.24 -2.91
C MET A 103 2.60 28.87 -3.95
N LEU A 104 2.05 29.53 -4.97
CA LEU A 104 2.85 30.28 -5.96
C LEU A 104 3.60 31.45 -5.32
N ASN A 105 2.95 32.18 -4.40
CA ASN A 105 3.56 33.30 -3.70
C ASN A 105 4.71 32.86 -2.77
N THR A 106 4.52 31.73 -2.09
CA THR A 106 5.48 31.14 -1.14
C THR A 106 6.48 30.18 -1.80
N GLU A 107 6.39 30.00 -3.12
CA GLU A 107 7.24 29.12 -3.93
C GLU A 107 7.26 27.66 -3.43
N LYS A 108 6.14 27.20 -2.86
CA LYS A 108 5.97 25.80 -2.43
C LYS A 108 5.89 24.87 -3.64
N SER A 109 6.47 23.66 -3.51
CA SER A 109 6.34 22.61 -4.53
C SER A 109 4.90 22.12 -4.62
N TYR A 110 4.45 21.77 -5.82
CA TYR A 110 3.16 21.09 -6.01
C TYR A 110 3.07 19.78 -5.22
N ASP A 111 4.21 19.10 -5.04
CA ASP A 111 4.32 17.83 -4.32
C ASP A 111 3.98 17.94 -2.82
N SER A 112 3.79 19.17 -2.29
CA SER A 112 3.34 19.39 -0.92
C SER A 112 1.82 19.26 -0.75
N LEU A 113 1.04 19.23 -1.84
CA LEU A 113 -0.41 19.00 -1.75
C LEU A 113 -0.68 17.54 -1.38
N PRO A 114 -1.59 17.26 -0.43
CA PRO A 114 -2.14 15.92 -0.23
C PRO A 114 -2.76 15.35 -1.51
N ASN A 115 -2.82 14.03 -1.65
CA ASN A 115 -3.19 13.38 -2.91
C ASN A 115 -4.62 13.75 -3.35
N PHE A 116 -5.57 13.70 -2.42
CA PHE A 116 -6.97 14.04 -2.71
C PHE A 116 -7.19 15.53 -2.95
N THR A 117 -6.46 16.39 -2.26
CA THR A 117 -6.46 17.85 -2.51
C THR A 117 -5.95 18.14 -3.92
N ALA A 118 -4.87 17.49 -4.33
CA ALA A 118 -4.30 17.65 -5.67
C ALA A 118 -5.25 17.13 -6.75
N ALA A 119 -5.86 15.95 -6.55
CA ALA A 119 -6.85 15.40 -7.46
C ALA A 119 -8.05 16.34 -7.66
N ASP A 120 -8.57 16.92 -6.58
CA ASP A 120 -9.69 17.85 -6.66
C ASP A 120 -9.31 19.20 -7.30
N ALA A 121 -8.08 19.68 -7.03
CA ALA A 121 -7.54 20.87 -7.69
C ALA A 121 -7.38 20.66 -9.20
N VAL A 122 -6.87 19.50 -9.65
CA VAL A 122 -6.82 19.16 -11.09
C VAL A 122 -8.22 19.14 -11.68
N ARG A 123 -9.18 18.51 -11.00
CA ARG A 123 -10.57 18.40 -11.47
C ARG A 123 -11.24 19.76 -11.66
N LEU A 124 -11.02 20.69 -10.74
CA LEU A 124 -11.69 22.00 -10.73
C LEU A 124 -10.94 23.08 -11.51
N LEU A 125 -9.60 23.09 -11.45
CA LEU A 125 -8.75 24.12 -12.06
C LEU A 125 -8.08 23.67 -13.35
N GLY A 126 -7.99 22.37 -13.63
CA GLY A 126 -7.21 21.84 -14.75
C GLY A 126 -5.69 22.01 -14.57
N ILE A 127 -5.22 22.20 -13.33
CA ILE A 127 -3.81 22.43 -13.01
C ILE A 127 -3.24 21.19 -12.33
N GLY A 128 -2.53 20.37 -13.10
CA GLY A 128 -1.64 19.33 -12.60
C GLY A 128 -0.25 19.88 -12.29
N ARG A 129 0.66 18.96 -11.95
CA ARG A 129 2.05 19.27 -11.59
C ARG A 129 2.78 20.06 -12.67
N ASN A 130 2.67 19.64 -13.93
CA ASN A 130 3.37 20.26 -15.05
C ASN A 130 2.86 21.68 -15.31
N GLN A 131 1.53 21.86 -15.32
CA GLN A 131 0.93 23.20 -15.46
C GLN A 131 1.31 24.11 -14.28
N TYR A 132 1.40 23.57 -13.06
CA TYR A 132 1.87 24.33 -11.91
C TYR A 132 3.34 24.75 -12.05
N ILE A 133 4.22 23.86 -12.51
CA ILE A 133 5.64 24.18 -12.77
C ILE A 133 5.75 25.32 -13.79
N GLU A 134 4.97 25.28 -14.87
CA GLU A 134 4.91 26.36 -15.85
C GLU A 134 4.45 27.70 -15.23
N LEU A 135 3.37 27.68 -14.44
CA LEU A 135 2.87 28.85 -13.73
C LEU A 135 3.89 29.42 -12.73
N MET A 136 4.61 28.55 -12.02
CA MET A 136 5.68 28.94 -11.11
C MET A 136 6.82 29.63 -11.86
N ASN A 137 7.23 29.07 -13.00
CA ASN A 137 8.26 29.65 -13.86
C ASN A 137 7.82 31.02 -14.42
N GLN A 138 6.56 31.17 -14.85
CA GLN A 138 6.00 32.44 -15.30
C GLN A 138 5.96 33.50 -14.18
N THR A 139 5.59 33.09 -12.97
CA THR A 139 5.55 33.98 -11.79
C THR A 139 6.95 34.49 -11.45
N ARG A 140 7.96 33.62 -11.53
CA ARG A 140 9.38 33.97 -11.33
C ARG A 140 9.94 34.87 -12.43
N SER A 141 9.60 34.61 -13.71
CA SER A 141 10.08 35.44 -14.83
C SER A 141 9.46 36.84 -14.84
N ASN A 142 8.19 36.97 -14.44
CA ASN A 142 7.49 38.26 -14.40
C ASN A 142 8.05 39.23 -13.35
N ARG A 143 8.74 38.75 -12.30
CA ARG A 143 9.38 39.64 -11.31
C ARG A 143 10.57 40.44 -11.89
N LYS A 144 11.10 40.09 -13.07
CA LYS A 144 12.35 40.69 -13.61
C LYS A 144 12.16 41.81 -14.63
N PHE A 145 10.96 42.05 -15.16
CA PHE A 145 10.74 43.08 -16.18
C PHE A 145 9.66 44.08 -15.74
N LEU A 146 9.94 45.38 -15.90
CA LEU A 146 9.15 46.58 -15.52
C LEU A 146 7.71 46.68 -16.09
N ARG A 147 7.08 45.59 -16.54
CA ARG A 147 5.64 45.55 -16.80
C ARG A 147 4.90 45.20 -15.52
N ARG A 148 3.69 45.75 -15.35
CA ARG A 148 2.77 45.41 -14.25
C ARG A 148 2.78 43.89 -14.05
N SER A 149 3.39 43.43 -12.96
CA SER A 149 3.43 42.02 -12.60
C SER A 149 1.98 41.56 -12.48
N LYS A 150 1.57 40.59 -13.30
CA LYS A 150 0.33 39.88 -13.04
C LYS A 150 0.43 39.29 -11.64
N SER A 151 -0.61 39.47 -10.82
CA SER A 151 -0.68 38.74 -9.55
C SER A 151 -0.75 37.24 -9.82
N ALA A 152 -0.30 36.41 -8.86
CA ALA A 152 -0.40 34.95 -9.01
C ALA A 152 -1.86 34.51 -9.29
N ARG A 153 -2.84 35.21 -8.71
CA ARG A 153 -4.27 34.95 -8.93
C ARG A 153 -4.72 35.23 -10.37
N GLU A 154 -4.11 36.20 -11.06
CA GLU A 154 -4.39 36.51 -12.47
C GLU A 154 -3.82 35.49 -13.46
N LEU A 155 -2.82 34.71 -13.04
CA LEU A 155 -2.27 33.62 -13.84
C LEU A 155 -3.13 32.35 -13.76
N LEU A 156 -3.90 32.20 -12.68
CA LEU A 156 -4.81 31.09 -12.48
C LEU A 156 -6.11 31.26 -13.29
N PRO A 157 -6.80 30.14 -13.63
CA PRO A 157 -8.14 30.17 -14.18
C PRO A 157 -9.11 31.02 -13.34
N GLN A 158 -9.99 31.72 -14.03
CA GLN A 158 -11.04 32.56 -13.43
C GLN A 158 -12.39 31.86 -13.35
N LYS A 159 -12.55 30.73 -14.04
CA LYS A 159 -13.73 29.87 -14.00
C LYS A 159 -13.30 28.41 -13.88
N PRO A 160 -14.16 27.54 -13.31
CA PRO A 160 -13.91 26.11 -13.27
C PRO A 160 -13.68 25.53 -14.67
N THR A 161 -12.85 24.50 -14.75
CA THR A 161 -12.79 23.64 -15.94
C THR A 161 -14.15 22.95 -16.13
N LYS A 162 -14.50 22.59 -17.38
CA LYS A 162 -15.74 21.86 -17.67
C LYS A 162 -15.80 20.59 -16.82
N MET A 163 -16.65 20.61 -15.79
CA MET A 163 -16.79 19.52 -14.84
C MET A 163 -17.77 18.48 -15.36
N ILE A 164 -17.42 17.21 -15.18
CA ILE A 164 -18.35 16.09 -15.38
C ILE A 164 -19.33 16.10 -14.20
N VAL A 165 -20.57 16.49 -14.47
CA VAL A 165 -21.68 16.44 -13.51
C VAL A 165 -22.50 15.20 -13.85
N GLU A 166 -22.80 14.38 -12.84
CA GLU A 166 -23.68 13.23 -13.00
C GLU A 166 -25.14 13.61 -12.78
N SER A 167 -26.06 12.96 -13.52
CA SER A 167 -27.49 13.29 -13.50
C SER A 167 -28.17 13.06 -12.15
N TRP A 168 -27.62 12.17 -11.31
CA TRP A 168 -28.19 11.81 -10.01
C TRP A 168 -27.70 12.69 -8.85
N TRP A 169 -26.75 13.61 -9.11
CA TRP A 169 -26.29 14.56 -8.10
C TRP A 169 -27.39 15.55 -7.72
N ARG A 170 -27.41 15.99 -6.47
CA ARG A 170 -28.41 16.91 -5.94
C ARG A 170 -27.93 18.35 -6.11
N THR A 171 -28.75 19.17 -6.77
CA THR A 171 -28.47 20.58 -7.05
C THR A 171 -29.06 21.45 -5.95
N ASN A 172 -28.25 22.31 -5.35
CA ASN A 172 -28.63 23.27 -4.32
C ASN A 172 -28.33 24.71 -4.76
N VAL A 173 -29.04 25.65 -4.16
CA VAL A 173 -28.80 27.09 -4.35
C VAL A 173 -27.61 27.53 -3.50
N GLY A 174 -26.65 28.22 -4.11
CA GLY A 174 -25.57 28.91 -3.42
C GLY A 174 -25.99 30.27 -2.87
N SER A 175 -25.03 31.16 -2.62
CA SER A 175 -25.34 32.54 -2.23
C SER A 175 -25.73 33.37 -3.45
N ILE A 176 -27.00 33.75 -3.56
CA ILE A 176 -27.51 34.57 -4.67
C ILE A 176 -27.74 36.01 -4.19
N LEU A 177 -27.06 36.97 -4.81
CA LEU A 177 -27.27 38.40 -4.56
C LEU A 177 -28.28 38.99 -5.54
N GLU A 178 -28.83 40.14 -5.17
CA GLU A 178 -29.71 40.92 -6.05
C GLU A 178 -29.02 41.31 -7.38
N SER A 179 -27.70 41.52 -7.35
CA SER A 179 -26.89 41.75 -8.55
C SER A 179 -26.85 40.56 -9.48
N ASP A 180 -26.85 39.33 -8.93
CA ASP A 180 -26.79 38.11 -9.71
C ASP A 180 -28.11 37.88 -10.43
N VAL A 181 -29.23 38.08 -9.74
CA VAL A 181 -30.58 37.93 -10.30
C VAL A 181 -30.79 38.81 -11.54
N LYS A 182 -30.23 40.04 -11.55
CA LYS A 182 -30.33 40.98 -12.68
C LYS A 182 -29.60 40.51 -13.95
N THR A 183 -28.67 39.56 -13.81
CA THR A 183 -27.85 39.05 -14.91
C THR A 183 -28.22 37.62 -15.32
N LEU A 184 -29.26 37.03 -14.71
CA LEU A 184 -29.78 35.72 -15.11
C LEU A 184 -30.60 35.85 -16.39
N ASN A 185 -30.48 34.86 -17.26
CA ASN A 185 -31.47 34.68 -18.32
C ASN A 185 -32.75 34.03 -17.77
N GLU A 186 -33.81 34.00 -18.58
CA GLU A 186 -35.12 33.50 -18.14
C GLU A 186 -35.09 32.01 -17.73
N GLU A 187 -34.32 31.17 -18.42
CA GLU A 187 -34.21 29.74 -18.07
C GLU A 187 -33.43 29.52 -16.76
N GLU A 188 -32.34 30.26 -16.56
CA GLU A 188 -31.54 30.26 -15.33
C GLU A 188 -32.38 30.71 -14.14
N LYS A 189 -33.14 31.79 -14.32
CA LYS A 189 -34.02 32.32 -13.30
C LYS A 189 -35.10 31.29 -12.91
N GLN A 190 -35.72 30.63 -13.88
CA GLN A 190 -36.72 29.57 -13.60
C GLN A 190 -36.14 28.41 -12.78
N VAL A 191 -34.89 28.00 -13.05
CA VAL A 191 -34.23 26.95 -12.26
C VAL A 191 -33.94 27.42 -10.86
N ILE A 192 -33.44 28.64 -10.68
CA ILE A 192 -33.19 29.24 -9.36
C ILE A 192 -34.50 29.37 -8.57
N ASP A 193 -35.54 29.97 -9.17
CA ASP A 193 -36.85 30.13 -8.55
C ASP A 193 -37.42 28.77 -8.12
N ARG A 194 -37.33 27.75 -8.98
CA ARG A 194 -37.75 26.39 -8.65
C ARG A 194 -36.99 25.79 -7.47
N LEU A 195 -35.66 25.98 -7.39
CA LEU A 195 -34.85 25.47 -6.28
C LEU A 195 -35.16 26.22 -4.97
N LEU A 196 -35.42 27.53 -5.03
CA LEU A 196 -35.80 28.35 -3.87
C LEU A 196 -37.22 28.01 -3.39
N ASP A 197 -38.19 27.87 -4.29
CA ASP A 197 -39.59 27.58 -3.99
C ASP A 197 -39.77 26.22 -3.32
N THR A 198 -39.03 25.21 -3.82
CA THR A 198 -39.08 23.86 -3.26
C THR A 198 -38.28 23.77 -1.96
N ASN A 199 -37.26 24.61 -1.78
CA ASN A 199 -36.30 24.57 -0.68
C ASN A 199 -35.73 23.16 -0.42
N VAL A 200 -35.63 22.36 -1.49
CA VAL A 200 -35.15 20.98 -1.48
C VAL A 200 -34.22 20.79 -2.67
N ALA A 201 -33.10 20.10 -2.45
CA ALA A 201 -32.16 19.81 -3.50
C ALA A 201 -32.79 18.95 -4.61
N ILE A 202 -32.68 19.39 -5.86
CA ILE A 202 -33.28 18.71 -7.03
C ILE A 202 -32.20 17.91 -7.77
N PRO A 203 -32.45 16.65 -8.18
CA PRO A 203 -31.52 15.92 -9.04
C PRO A 203 -31.17 16.69 -10.31
N ALA A 204 -29.88 16.84 -10.61
CA ALA A 204 -29.37 17.61 -11.75
C ALA A 204 -29.97 17.16 -13.09
N GLY A 205 -30.19 15.84 -13.23
CA GLY A 205 -30.80 15.21 -14.40
C GLY A 205 -32.21 15.71 -14.73
N LEU A 206 -32.95 16.28 -13.77
CA LEU A 206 -34.29 16.85 -14.00
C LEU A 206 -34.23 18.29 -14.53
N LEU A 207 -33.06 18.89 -14.58
CA LEU A 207 -32.80 20.27 -15.01
C LEU A 207 -32.10 20.25 -16.38
N LYS A 208 -32.19 21.35 -17.13
CA LYS A 208 -31.49 21.48 -18.43
C LYS A 208 -29.97 21.56 -18.20
N TYR A 209 -29.21 20.66 -18.83
CA TYR A 209 -27.76 20.52 -18.63
C TYR A 209 -27.00 21.85 -18.81
N SER A 210 -27.27 22.58 -19.91
CA SER A 210 -26.61 23.86 -20.19
C SER A 210 -26.87 24.93 -19.13
N VAL A 211 -28.06 24.92 -18.53
CA VAL A 211 -28.44 25.88 -17.47
C VAL A 211 -27.73 25.51 -16.17
N VAL A 212 -27.70 24.22 -15.83
CA VAL A 212 -26.96 23.70 -14.66
C VAL A 212 -25.48 24.05 -14.75
N THR A 213 -24.82 23.78 -15.88
CA THR A 213 -23.40 24.13 -16.06
C THR A 213 -23.18 25.64 -15.99
N SER A 214 -24.04 26.45 -16.64
CA SER A 214 -23.92 27.92 -16.59
C SER A 214 -24.05 28.48 -15.16
N LEU A 215 -25.03 28.01 -14.40
CA LEU A 215 -25.23 28.42 -13.01
C LEU A 215 -24.06 28.00 -12.11
N TYR A 216 -23.49 26.80 -12.34
CA TYR A 216 -22.33 26.31 -11.60
C TYR A 216 -21.07 27.12 -11.90
N ASP A 217 -20.80 27.43 -13.17
CA ASP A 217 -19.65 28.25 -13.59
C ASP A 217 -19.71 29.67 -13.00
N ARG A 218 -20.92 30.14 -12.68
CA ARG A 218 -21.17 31.42 -12.01
C ARG A 218 -21.13 31.33 -10.48
N GLY A 219 -20.98 30.13 -9.90
CA GLY A 219 -20.98 29.89 -8.46
C GLY A 219 -22.33 30.05 -7.78
N LEU A 220 -23.44 30.05 -8.54
CA LEU A 220 -24.79 30.28 -8.01
C LEU A 220 -25.47 29.01 -7.52
N ILE A 221 -24.94 27.85 -7.87
CA ILE A 221 -25.39 26.55 -7.39
C ILE A 221 -24.19 25.70 -6.94
N TYR A 222 -24.45 24.71 -6.10
CA TYR A 222 -23.48 23.68 -5.77
C TYR A 222 -24.15 22.30 -5.77
N PHE A 223 -23.33 21.25 -5.79
CA PHE A 223 -23.81 19.87 -5.87
C PHE A 223 -23.49 19.08 -4.62
N ASP A 224 -24.48 18.35 -4.12
CA ASP A 224 -24.28 17.27 -3.17
C ASP A 224 -24.30 15.93 -3.89
N VAL A 225 -23.39 15.03 -3.51
CA VAL A 225 -23.36 13.66 -4.02
C VAL A 225 -23.99 12.77 -2.95
N PRO A 226 -25.28 12.37 -3.12
CA PRO A 226 -26.01 11.68 -2.05
C PRO A 226 -25.53 10.25 -1.85
N VAL A 227 -25.25 9.91 -0.59
CA VAL A 227 -24.88 8.57 -0.13
C VAL A 227 -25.83 8.14 0.98
N TYR A 228 -26.47 7.00 0.82
CA TYR A 228 -27.43 6.40 1.73
C TYR A 228 -26.85 5.12 2.36
N ASP A 229 -27.47 4.70 3.46
CA ASP A 229 -27.02 3.62 4.34
C ASP A 229 -26.87 2.28 3.62
N ASN A 230 -27.83 1.98 2.74
CA ASN A 230 -27.92 0.71 2.01
C ASN A 230 -27.31 0.79 0.60
N ASP A 231 -26.56 1.84 0.28
CA ASP A 231 -25.88 1.94 -1.01
C ASP A 231 -24.72 0.92 -1.07
N TYR A 232 -24.54 0.31 -2.25
CA TYR A 232 -23.38 -0.50 -2.59
C TYR A 232 -22.42 0.31 -3.45
N ILE A 233 -21.15 0.29 -3.08
CA ILE A 233 -20.09 1.11 -3.69
C ILE A 233 -19.00 0.20 -4.21
N TYR A 234 -18.47 0.52 -5.38
CA TYR A 234 -17.30 -0.15 -5.93
C TYR A 234 -16.25 0.89 -6.36
N VAL A 235 -14.98 0.48 -6.34
CA VAL A 235 -13.85 1.33 -6.74
C VAL A 235 -13.76 1.35 -8.26
N ALA A 236 -13.65 2.54 -8.85
CA ALA A 236 -13.44 2.72 -10.28
C ALA A 236 -11.93 2.77 -10.59
N PRO A 237 -11.50 2.48 -11.83
CA PRO A 237 -10.10 2.65 -12.22
C PRO A 237 -9.64 4.10 -11.95
N LEU A 238 -8.50 4.24 -11.29
CA LEU A 238 -7.91 5.53 -10.91
C LEU A 238 -7.28 6.25 -12.11
N ASP A 239 -8.11 6.62 -13.11
CA ASP A 239 -7.64 7.42 -14.25
C ASP A 239 -7.33 8.85 -13.78
N GLY A 240 -6.10 9.30 -14.04
CA GLY A 240 -5.65 10.64 -13.64
C GLY A 240 -5.53 10.86 -12.13
N PHE A 241 -5.17 9.84 -11.35
CA PHE A 241 -4.84 10.05 -9.94
C PHE A 241 -3.51 10.80 -9.77
N VAL A 242 -3.49 11.77 -8.86
CA VAL A 242 -2.30 12.57 -8.55
C VAL A 242 -1.61 12.00 -7.30
N MET A 243 -0.41 11.48 -7.49
CA MET A 243 0.42 10.94 -6.40
C MET A 243 1.50 11.94 -6.02
N ASN A 244 1.36 12.54 -4.85
CA ASN A 244 2.33 13.43 -4.23
C ASN A 244 3.04 12.73 -3.05
N ARG A 245 4.11 13.35 -2.55
CA ARG A 245 5.02 12.73 -1.55
C ARG A 245 4.56 12.89 -0.10
N VAL A 246 3.53 13.71 0.14
CA VAL A 246 3.09 14.10 1.48
C VAL A 246 1.78 13.39 1.81
N LEU A 247 1.81 12.61 2.89
CA LEU A 247 0.64 12.15 3.62
C LEU A 247 0.55 12.98 4.89
N GLY A 248 -0.65 13.32 5.36
CA GLY A 248 -0.71 13.77 6.75
C GLY A 248 -2.01 14.34 7.29
N ASP A 249 -3.01 14.63 6.46
CA ASP A 249 -4.25 15.14 7.04
C ASP A 249 -5.15 14.00 7.58
N TYR A 250 -5.96 14.34 8.58
CA TYR A 250 -6.87 13.41 9.24
C TYR A 250 -7.86 12.79 8.24
N PHE A 251 -8.35 13.58 7.30
CA PHE A 251 -9.39 13.17 6.36
C PHE A 251 -8.81 12.25 5.28
N GLU A 252 -7.61 12.51 4.78
CA GLU A 252 -6.85 11.65 3.87
C GLU A 252 -6.59 10.28 4.50
N THR A 253 -6.19 10.24 5.77
CA THR A 253 -6.03 8.97 6.51
C THR A 253 -7.35 8.20 6.60
N LEU A 254 -8.46 8.90 6.87
CA LEU A 254 -9.80 8.32 6.85
C LEU A 254 -10.20 7.81 5.45
N LEU A 255 -9.88 8.56 4.39
CA LEU A 255 -10.14 8.16 3.01
C LEU A 255 -9.43 6.84 2.72
N TYR A 256 -8.11 6.72 2.96
CA TYR A 256 -7.40 5.46 2.71
C TYR A 256 -7.97 4.27 3.48
N LYS A 257 -8.35 4.45 4.77
CA LYS A 257 -9.02 3.40 5.56
C LYS A 257 -10.30 2.90 4.88
N ILE A 258 -11.14 3.83 4.42
CA ILE A 258 -12.38 3.48 3.74
C ILE A 258 -12.07 2.84 2.38
N PHE A 259 -11.10 3.37 1.64
CA PHE A 259 -10.73 2.90 0.32
C PHE A 259 -10.33 1.42 0.29
N VAL A 260 -9.51 0.98 1.27
CA VAL A 260 -9.12 -0.43 1.44
C VAL A 260 -10.30 -1.33 1.83
N ALA A 261 -11.30 -0.77 2.51
CA ALA A 261 -12.47 -1.49 2.99
C ALA A 261 -13.65 -1.51 1.99
N ILE A 262 -13.60 -0.73 0.90
CA ILE A 262 -14.64 -0.75 -0.12
C ILE A 262 -14.74 -2.14 -0.76
N ASP A 263 -15.96 -2.62 -0.85
CA ASP A 263 -16.33 -3.91 -1.37
C ASP A 263 -17.73 -3.83 -2.01
N ASP A 264 -17.93 -4.49 -3.14
CA ASP A 264 -19.15 -4.42 -3.94
C ASP A 264 -20.35 -5.16 -3.30
N GLN A 265 -20.09 -5.96 -2.26
CA GLN A 265 -21.08 -6.73 -1.50
C GLN A 265 -21.35 -6.15 -0.11
N THR A 266 -20.70 -5.06 0.26
CA THR A 266 -20.83 -4.43 1.58
C THR A 266 -21.53 -3.09 1.47
N THR A 267 -22.61 -2.91 2.24
CA THR A 267 -23.32 -1.63 2.29
C THR A 267 -22.52 -0.57 3.06
N VAL A 268 -22.82 0.70 2.81
CA VAL A 268 -22.20 1.82 3.55
C VAL A 268 -22.37 1.68 5.07
N LEU A 269 -23.55 1.22 5.52
CA LEU A 269 -23.84 0.98 6.93
C LEU A 269 -23.00 -0.16 7.51
N GLU A 270 -22.93 -1.29 6.83
CA GLU A 270 -22.11 -2.42 7.26
C GLU A 270 -20.63 -2.05 7.33
N MET A 271 -20.13 -1.29 6.34
CA MET A 271 -18.75 -0.81 6.32
C MET A 271 -18.43 0.07 7.51
N SER A 272 -19.32 1.02 7.86
CA SER A 272 -19.20 1.86 9.05
C SER A 272 -19.08 1.01 10.33
N GLN A 273 -19.90 -0.04 10.46
CA GLN A 273 -19.88 -0.93 11.61
C GLN A 273 -18.60 -1.79 11.66
N ILE A 274 -18.15 -2.30 10.51
CA ILE A 274 -16.92 -3.09 10.36
C ILE A 274 -15.69 -2.26 10.69
N LEU A 275 -15.65 -0.98 10.31
CA LEU A 275 -14.53 -0.10 10.58
C LEU A 275 -14.63 0.58 11.95
N HIS A 276 -15.77 0.52 12.63
CA HIS A 276 -16.08 1.35 13.80
C HIS A 276 -15.84 2.85 13.55
N ILE A 277 -16.25 3.31 12.39
CA ILE A 277 -16.20 4.72 12.00
C ILE A 277 -17.63 5.26 11.95
N ASP A 278 -17.82 6.49 12.41
CA ASP A 278 -19.11 7.17 12.34
C ASP A 278 -19.70 7.10 10.92
N LEU A 279 -20.98 6.72 10.83
CA LEU A 279 -21.66 6.50 9.56
C LEU A 279 -21.66 7.75 8.68
N GLN A 280 -21.78 8.94 9.28
CA GLN A 280 -21.80 10.18 8.53
C GLN A 280 -20.42 10.51 7.96
N LEU A 281 -19.34 10.21 8.68
CA LEU A 281 -17.97 10.32 8.14
C LEU A 281 -17.76 9.38 6.95
N VAL A 282 -18.23 8.14 7.03
CA VAL A 282 -18.14 7.18 5.91
C VAL A 282 -18.92 7.68 4.69
N LYS A 283 -20.15 8.20 4.89
CA LYS A 283 -20.93 8.81 3.80
C LYS A 283 -20.23 10.01 3.16
N ASN A 284 -19.62 10.87 3.97
CA ASN A 284 -18.88 12.04 3.48
C ASN A 284 -17.67 11.61 2.64
N ALA A 285 -16.91 10.62 3.09
CA ALA A 285 -15.78 10.06 2.36
C ALA A 285 -16.21 9.43 1.01
N ILE A 286 -17.28 8.62 1.01
CA ILE A 286 -17.83 8.02 -0.21
C ILE A 286 -18.36 9.08 -1.17
N SER A 287 -18.98 10.14 -0.63
CA SER A 287 -19.44 11.30 -1.41
C SER A 287 -18.26 11.97 -2.14
N VAL A 288 -17.12 12.13 -1.46
CA VAL A 288 -15.87 12.64 -2.05
C VAL A 288 -15.33 11.68 -3.10
N PHE A 289 -15.26 10.37 -2.85
CA PHE A 289 -14.79 9.40 -3.84
C PHE A 289 -15.65 9.39 -5.11
N CYS A 290 -16.98 9.44 -4.96
CA CYS A 290 -17.89 9.53 -6.09
C CYS A 290 -17.72 10.84 -6.87
N ARG A 291 -17.47 11.95 -6.16
CA ARG A 291 -17.22 13.26 -6.76
C ARG A 291 -15.91 13.32 -7.56
N LEU A 292 -14.86 12.67 -7.04
CA LEU A 292 -13.54 12.59 -7.69
C LEU A 292 -13.50 11.54 -8.81
N GLY A 293 -14.52 10.68 -8.90
CA GLY A 293 -14.58 9.60 -9.89
C GLY A 293 -13.84 8.32 -9.48
N PHE A 294 -13.38 8.23 -8.23
CA PHE A 294 -12.65 7.08 -7.70
C PHE A 294 -13.56 5.95 -7.21
N ALA A 295 -14.82 6.26 -6.92
CA ALA A 295 -15.82 5.25 -6.59
C ALA A 295 -17.12 5.52 -7.34
N ARG A 296 -17.93 4.49 -7.50
CA ARG A 296 -19.24 4.59 -8.13
C ARG A 296 -20.27 3.84 -7.30
N LYS A 297 -21.49 4.36 -7.32
CA LYS A 297 -22.65 3.66 -6.78
C LYS A 297 -23.09 2.58 -7.76
N ARG A 298 -23.42 1.39 -7.25
CA ARG A 298 -24.04 0.33 -8.06
C ARG A 298 -25.43 0.73 -8.54
N VAL A 299 -26.24 1.31 -7.66
CA VAL A 299 -27.56 1.85 -7.97
C VAL A 299 -27.60 3.29 -7.53
N THR A 300 -27.69 4.22 -8.48
CA THR A 300 -27.73 5.66 -8.17
C THR A 300 -29.13 6.13 -7.75
N GLY A 301 -30.16 5.35 -8.06
CA GLY A 301 -31.57 5.77 -8.01
C GLY A 301 -31.99 6.70 -9.16
N GLY A 302 -31.02 7.16 -9.97
CA GLY A 302 -31.26 8.02 -11.13
C GLY A 302 -31.93 7.30 -12.30
N GLU A 303 -31.85 5.97 -12.35
CA GLU A 303 -32.41 5.15 -13.43
C GLU A 303 -33.95 5.23 -13.51
N ASN A 304 -34.61 5.54 -12.38
CA ASN A 304 -36.05 5.74 -12.33
C ASN A 304 -36.49 7.18 -12.65
N LEU A 305 -35.55 8.10 -12.88
CA LEU A 305 -35.87 9.50 -13.17
C LEU A 305 -36.12 9.68 -14.67
N THR A 306 -37.14 10.45 -15.02
CA THR A 306 -37.30 10.99 -16.37
C THR A 306 -36.27 12.11 -16.57
N ILE A 307 -35.06 11.74 -16.98
CA ILE A 307 -33.95 12.67 -17.21
C ILE A 307 -34.33 13.64 -18.35
N HIS A 308 -34.01 14.91 -18.18
CA HIS A 308 -34.20 15.94 -19.19
C HIS A 308 -33.44 15.58 -20.48
N THR A 309 -34.07 15.79 -21.64
CA THR A 309 -33.55 15.34 -22.95
C THR A 309 -32.16 15.87 -23.30
N SER A 310 -31.76 17.02 -22.76
CA SER A 310 -30.42 17.59 -22.97
C SER A 310 -29.28 16.72 -22.40
N TRP A 311 -29.58 15.79 -21.50
CA TRP A 311 -28.55 14.94 -20.90
C TRP A 311 -28.18 13.78 -21.83
N THR A 312 -29.07 13.23 -22.65
CA THR A 312 -28.74 12.07 -23.50
C THR A 312 -27.76 12.41 -24.62
N SER A 313 -27.73 13.66 -25.09
CA SER A 313 -26.75 14.11 -26.11
C SER A 313 -25.37 14.40 -25.55
N ASN A 314 -25.25 14.65 -24.24
CA ASN A 314 -23.99 14.97 -23.55
C ASN A 314 -23.54 13.88 -22.58
N SER A 315 -24.39 12.91 -22.30
CA SER A 315 -24.07 11.77 -21.44
C SER A 315 -23.18 10.85 -22.26
N THR A 316 -21.89 10.89 -21.96
CA THR A 316 -21.03 9.73 -22.10
C THR A 316 -21.60 8.64 -21.20
N VAL A 317 -22.67 7.98 -21.64
CA VAL A 317 -23.12 6.73 -21.06
C VAL A 317 -21.96 5.78 -21.25
N THR A 318 -21.23 5.55 -20.17
CA THR A 318 -20.12 4.62 -20.05
C THR A 318 -20.61 3.21 -20.37
N THR A 319 -20.67 2.89 -21.65
CA THR A 319 -20.36 1.53 -22.09
C THR A 319 -18.88 1.32 -21.79
N PRO A 320 -18.45 0.17 -21.25
CA PRO A 320 -17.04 -0.11 -21.00
C PRO A 320 -16.35 -0.36 -22.35
N MET A 321 -16.10 0.72 -23.08
CA MET A 321 -15.14 0.80 -24.17
C MET A 321 -14.34 2.06 -23.90
N SER A 322 -13.18 1.86 -23.30
CA SER A 322 -12.20 2.83 -22.85
C SER A 322 -12.03 4.06 -23.76
N PRO A 323 -12.51 5.24 -23.35
CA PRO A 323 -12.00 6.51 -23.85
C PRO A 323 -11.18 7.16 -22.73
N ILE A 324 -9.89 7.38 -23.02
CA ILE A 324 -8.93 8.09 -22.20
C ILE A 324 -9.57 9.39 -21.69
N SER A 325 -9.80 9.52 -20.38
CA SER A 325 -10.34 10.77 -19.84
C SER A 325 -9.33 11.89 -20.08
N PRO A 326 -9.75 13.14 -20.35
CA PRO A 326 -8.83 14.28 -20.50
C PRO A 326 -7.89 14.48 -19.29
N MET A 327 -8.25 13.91 -18.12
CA MET A 327 -7.42 13.88 -16.92
C MET A 327 -6.12 13.07 -17.10
N SER A 328 -6.12 11.99 -17.89
CA SER A 328 -4.91 11.21 -18.19
C SER A 328 -3.84 12.08 -18.87
N SER A 329 -4.23 12.87 -19.87
CA SER A 329 -3.28 13.71 -20.62
C SER A 329 -2.61 14.81 -19.78
N LEU A 330 -3.23 15.20 -18.65
CA LEU A 330 -2.74 16.26 -17.78
C LEU A 330 -1.69 15.79 -16.75
N ILE A 331 -1.58 14.48 -16.52
CA ILE A 331 -0.81 13.90 -15.41
C ILE A 331 0.34 13.00 -15.90
N THR A 332 0.21 12.35 -17.06
CA THR A 332 1.12 11.25 -17.47
C THR A 332 2.41 11.68 -18.22
N SER A 333 2.80 12.95 -18.24
CA SER A 333 4.01 13.37 -19.01
C SER A 333 5.35 12.93 -18.38
N THR A 334 5.37 12.51 -17.11
CA THR A 334 6.58 11.89 -16.52
C THR A 334 6.96 10.57 -17.22
N SER A 335 6.01 9.94 -17.92
CA SER A 335 6.24 8.69 -18.65
C SER A 335 6.94 8.90 -19.99
N ASP A 336 6.78 10.05 -20.64
CA ASP A 336 7.45 10.35 -21.91
C ASP A 336 8.93 10.63 -21.69
N GLU A 337 9.28 11.35 -20.60
CA GLU A 337 10.69 11.57 -20.21
C GLU A 337 11.39 10.25 -19.82
N LEU A 338 10.69 9.34 -19.11
CA LEU A 338 11.25 8.05 -18.71
C LEU A 338 11.36 7.07 -19.89
N ASN A 339 10.41 7.11 -20.81
CA ASN A 339 10.50 6.38 -22.09
C ASN A 339 11.62 6.93 -22.98
N GLU A 340 11.87 8.24 -22.98
CA GLU A 340 12.98 8.83 -23.74
C GLU A 340 14.33 8.44 -23.14
N LEU A 341 14.47 8.47 -21.81
CA LEU A 341 15.64 7.97 -21.07
C LEU A 341 15.88 6.48 -21.28
N THR A 342 14.81 5.68 -21.30
CA THR A 342 14.91 4.23 -21.53
C THR A 342 15.22 3.93 -22.99
N LYS A 343 14.72 4.74 -23.95
CA LYS A 343 15.09 4.63 -25.36
C LYS A 343 16.51 5.08 -25.64
N THR A 344 17.05 6.07 -24.91
CA THR A 344 18.47 6.45 -25.02
C THR A 344 19.38 5.41 -24.38
N LEU A 345 19.00 4.82 -23.24
CA LEU A 345 19.77 3.75 -22.60
C LEU A 345 19.76 2.42 -23.37
N LEU A 346 18.68 2.11 -24.11
CA LEU A 346 18.57 0.90 -24.92
C LEU A 346 19.15 1.03 -26.34
N ARG A 347 19.54 2.25 -26.77
CA ARG A 347 20.38 2.42 -27.96
C ARG A 347 21.83 2.33 -27.51
N GLY A 348 22.29 1.09 -27.34
CA GLY A 348 23.71 0.82 -27.46
C GLY A 348 24.11 1.18 -28.87
N ASP A 349 24.87 2.26 -29.04
CA ASP A 349 25.72 2.43 -30.20
C ASP A 349 26.92 3.26 -29.78
N ASP A 350 28.07 2.68 -30.10
CA ASP A 350 29.38 3.30 -30.13
C ASP A 350 29.29 4.61 -30.93
N ASP A 351 29.53 5.75 -30.28
CA ASP A 351 30.18 6.88 -30.96
C ASP A 351 30.78 7.84 -29.93
N GLU A 352 32.10 8.01 -30.07
CA GLU A 352 32.92 8.99 -29.38
C GLU A 352 32.48 10.41 -29.76
N THR A 353 31.73 11.09 -28.90
CA THR A 353 31.76 12.57 -28.88
C THR A 353 31.58 13.09 -27.46
N ASP A 354 32.65 13.72 -26.98
CA ASP A 354 32.68 14.60 -25.81
C ASP A 354 31.67 15.75 -25.99
N ASP A 355 30.57 15.72 -25.24
CA ASP A 355 29.87 16.96 -24.92
C ASP A 355 29.40 16.98 -23.46
N ALA A 356 29.88 18.00 -22.76
CA ALA A 356 29.77 18.18 -21.33
C ALA A 356 28.32 18.47 -20.90
N LEU A 357 27.58 17.44 -20.49
CA LEU A 357 26.35 17.61 -19.71
C LEU A 357 26.69 17.49 -18.22
N SER A 358 26.52 18.60 -17.51
CA SER A 358 26.71 18.75 -16.07
C SER A 358 25.89 17.73 -15.26
N PRO A 359 26.43 17.21 -14.13
CA PRO A 359 25.88 16.05 -13.45
C PRO A 359 24.59 16.40 -12.71
N VAL A 360 23.47 15.85 -13.19
CA VAL A 360 22.27 15.72 -12.36
C VAL A 360 22.57 14.59 -11.38
N SER A 361 22.73 14.93 -10.10
CA SER A 361 23.12 13.99 -9.05
C SER A 361 22.15 12.79 -9.00
N GLU A 362 22.69 11.60 -9.28
CA GLU A 362 21.99 10.30 -9.27
C GLU A 362 21.35 9.93 -7.90
N ASP A 363 21.63 10.71 -6.85
CA ASP A 363 21.11 10.50 -5.49
C ASP A 363 19.60 10.71 -5.33
N SER A 364 18.90 11.32 -6.32
CA SER A 364 17.46 11.60 -6.18
C SER A 364 16.54 10.43 -6.55
N ALA A 365 17.01 9.46 -7.34
CA ALA A 365 16.19 8.33 -7.78
C ALA A 365 16.18 7.16 -6.77
N LEU A 366 17.30 6.92 -6.08
CA LEU A 366 17.46 5.78 -5.17
C LEU A 366 16.83 5.99 -3.78
N ARG A 367 16.47 7.23 -3.42
CA ARG A 367 15.67 7.49 -2.20
C ARG A 367 14.17 7.21 -2.36
N ALA A 368 13.71 6.83 -3.56
CA ALA A 368 12.31 6.55 -3.85
C ALA A 368 11.78 5.23 -3.23
N SER A 369 12.66 4.37 -2.69
CA SER A 369 12.30 3.05 -2.17
C SER A 369 12.31 2.92 -0.64
N SER A 370 12.50 4.02 0.11
CA SER A 370 12.36 3.98 1.58
C SER A 370 10.95 4.43 2.00
N PRO A 371 10.19 3.61 2.74
CA PRO A 371 8.91 4.04 3.31
C PRO A 371 9.14 5.25 4.23
N ASN A 372 8.38 6.32 3.99
CA ASN A 372 8.36 7.47 4.88
C ASN A 372 7.81 7.04 6.26
N PRO A 373 8.56 7.20 7.37
CA PRO A 373 8.07 6.87 8.72
C PRO A 373 6.94 7.80 9.22
N SER A 374 6.46 8.75 8.39
CA SER A 374 5.35 9.65 8.74
C SER A 374 3.99 8.96 8.86
N LEU A 375 3.85 7.71 8.35
CA LEU A 375 2.69 6.86 8.67
C LEU A 375 2.56 6.61 10.18
N ASN A 376 3.65 6.59 10.95
CA ASN A 376 3.58 6.32 12.39
C ASN A 376 3.23 7.55 13.24
N ASN A 377 3.49 8.77 12.75
CA ASN A 377 3.23 9.98 13.55
C ASN A 377 1.76 10.40 13.53
N SER A 378 1.03 10.14 12.44
CA SER A 378 -0.41 10.44 12.38
C SER A 378 -1.28 9.34 13.02
N VAL A 379 -0.72 8.14 13.21
CA VAL A 379 -1.41 6.99 13.83
C VAL A 379 -1.54 7.11 15.35
N GLU A 380 -0.74 7.93 16.03
CA GLU A 380 -0.90 8.16 17.48
C GLU A 380 -2.20 8.90 17.84
N SER A 381 -2.77 9.70 16.93
CA SER A 381 -4.12 10.25 17.13
C SER A 381 -5.24 9.19 17.07
N PHE A 382 -4.90 7.96 16.65
CA PHE A 382 -5.86 6.87 16.45
C PHE A 382 -5.54 5.57 17.21
N GLN A 383 -4.42 5.46 17.94
CA GLN A 383 -4.09 4.25 18.70
C GLN A 383 -5.05 3.95 19.87
N SER A 384 -5.98 4.85 20.15
CA SER A 384 -6.93 4.74 21.27
C SER A 384 -8.37 4.38 20.90
N LEU A 385 -8.66 4.17 19.61
CA LEU A 385 -9.99 3.76 19.17
C LEU A 385 -10.14 2.23 19.29
N SER A 386 -10.47 1.71 20.47
CA SER A 386 -11.30 0.48 20.55
C SER A 386 -11.67 0.11 21.98
N THR A 387 -12.60 0.84 22.57
CA THR A 387 -13.35 0.32 23.72
C THR A 387 -14.79 0.80 23.70
N SER A 388 -15.71 -0.16 23.85
CA SER A 388 -17.15 -0.01 24.11
C SER A 388 -18.07 -0.02 22.90
N GLN A 389 -18.23 -1.19 22.27
CA GLN A 389 -19.54 -1.72 21.90
C GLN A 389 -19.42 -3.23 21.69
N THR A 390 -20.28 -3.98 22.38
CA THR A 390 -20.30 -5.44 22.43
C THR A 390 -20.66 -6.01 21.07
N ALA A 391 -19.77 -6.85 20.53
CA ALA A 391 -20.01 -7.66 19.35
C ALA A 391 -21.05 -8.75 19.68
N SER A 392 -22.30 -8.56 19.25
CA SER A 392 -23.27 -9.67 19.23
C SER A 392 -24.14 -9.74 17.98
N ASP A 393 -24.19 -8.73 17.11
CA ASP A 393 -25.28 -8.67 16.11
C ASP A 393 -24.82 -8.79 14.63
N LEU A 394 -23.54 -9.10 14.36
CA LEU A 394 -23.03 -9.25 12.98
C LEU A 394 -23.08 -10.69 12.43
N SER A 395 -23.65 -11.67 13.15
CA SER A 395 -23.86 -13.04 12.63
C SER A 395 -25.14 -13.10 11.79
N GLY A 396 -25.20 -12.28 10.74
CA GLY A 396 -26.38 -12.06 9.91
C GLY A 396 -26.21 -12.46 8.44
N SER A 397 -25.24 -13.30 8.09
CA SER A 397 -25.24 -14.04 6.81
C SER A 397 -24.29 -15.23 6.89
N SER A 398 -24.80 -16.42 7.22
CA SER A 398 -24.05 -17.69 7.14
C SER A 398 -23.84 -18.14 5.68
N GLY A 399 -23.64 -17.19 4.77
CA GLY A 399 -23.19 -17.46 3.41
C GLY A 399 -21.70 -17.76 3.43
N THR A 400 -21.30 -18.90 2.88
CA THR A 400 -19.89 -19.23 2.70
C THR A 400 -19.26 -18.25 1.72
N VAL A 401 -18.31 -17.44 2.19
CA VAL A 401 -17.53 -16.57 1.31
C VAL A 401 -16.69 -17.43 0.37
N ASN A 402 -16.97 -17.35 -0.94
CA ASN A 402 -16.20 -18.04 -1.98
C ASN A 402 -15.11 -17.16 -2.60
N ARG A 403 -15.04 -15.87 -2.23
CA ARG A 403 -14.04 -14.93 -2.76
C ARG A 403 -12.66 -15.17 -2.13
N ALA A 404 -11.62 -15.12 -2.94
CA ALA A 404 -10.23 -15.20 -2.53
C ALA A 404 -9.52 -13.85 -2.73
N ALA A 405 -8.37 -13.66 -2.08
CA ALA A 405 -7.49 -12.54 -2.41
C ALA A 405 -6.04 -12.99 -2.60
N PHE A 406 -5.38 -12.37 -3.56
CA PHE A 406 -3.95 -12.50 -3.80
C PHE A 406 -3.21 -11.32 -3.17
N ILE A 407 -2.32 -11.61 -2.22
CA ILE A 407 -1.58 -10.65 -1.42
C ILE A 407 -0.22 -10.40 -2.05
N PHE A 408 0.10 -9.14 -2.31
CA PHE A 408 1.38 -8.74 -2.91
C PHE A 408 2.02 -7.58 -2.15
N ASP A 409 3.27 -7.26 -2.48
CA ASP A 409 4.00 -6.12 -1.91
C ASP A 409 4.38 -5.08 -2.97
N SER A 410 4.93 -3.96 -2.52
CA SER A 410 5.38 -2.86 -3.37
C SER A 410 6.38 -3.24 -4.48
N THR A 411 7.10 -4.36 -4.34
CA THR A 411 8.03 -4.80 -5.39
C THR A 411 7.29 -5.17 -6.66
N LEU A 412 6.11 -5.79 -6.55
CA LEU A 412 5.29 -6.14 -7.70
C LEU A 412 4.82 -4.89 -8.47
N THR A 413 4.36 -3.88 -7.76
CA THR A 413 3.94 -2.61 -8.39
C THR A 413 5.11 -1.90 -9.07
N ALA A 414 6.31 -1.96 -8.51
CA ALA A 414 7.51 -1.42 -9.14
C ALA A 414 7.82 -2.14 -10.45
N PHE A 415 7.75 -3.48 -10.47
CA PHE A 415 7.97 -4.27 -11.68
C PHE A 415 6.94 -3.97 -12.79
N LEU A 416 5.67 -3.76 -12.41
CA LEU A 416 4.61 -3.38 -13.35
C LEU A 416 4.72 -1.93 -13.86
N MET A 417 5.49 -1.06 -13.20
CA MET A 417 5.70 0.32 -13.65
C MET A 417 6.98 0.49 -14.49
N MET A 418 8.03 -0.27 -14.16
CA MET A 418 9.34 -0.19 -14.84
C MET A 418 9.38 -0.91 -16.20
N GLY A 419 8.50 -1.89 -16.42
CA GLY A 419 8.45 -2.58 -17.70
C GLY A 419 8.01 -1.67 -18.87
N ASN A 420 8.39 -2.05 -20.08
CA ASN A 420 7.85 -1.51 -21.34
C ASN A 420 6.39 -1.97 -21.56
N LEU A 421 5.54 -1.65 -20.60
CA LEU A 421 4.16 -2.10 -20.47
C LEU A 421 3.19 -1.05 -21.05
N SER A 422 1.99 -1.51 -21.43
CA SER A 422 0.95 -0.63 -21.99
C SER A 422 0.55 0.47 -21.00
N ALA A 423 0.10 1.62 -21.51
CA ALA A 423 -0.37 2.72 -20.65
C ALA A 423 -1.55 2.29 -19.75
N SER A 424 -2.41 1.40 -20.24
CA SER A 424 -3.51 0.81 -19.47
C SER A 424 -3.00 -0.04 -18.29
N LEU A 425 -2.00 -0.91 -18.51
CA LEU A 425 -1.40 -1.70 -17.44
C LEU A 425 -0.72 -0.83 -16.38
N LYS A 426 -0.03 0.24 -16.80
CA LYS A 426 0.53 1.23 -15.87
C LYS A 426 -0.56 1.92 -15.05
N GLY A 427 -1.74 2.20 -15.63
CA GLY A 427 -2.90 2.69 -14.90
C GLY A 427 -3.36 1.75 -13.78
N HIS A 428 -3.45 0.45 -14.06
CA HIS A 428 -3.75 -0.55 -13.03
C HIS A 428 -2.65 -0.66 -11.97
N ALA A 429 -1.37 -0.55 -12.35
CA ALA A 429 -0.25 -0.58 -11.41
C ALA A 429 -0.29 0.61 -10.43
N VAL A 430 -0.67 1.80 -10.90
CA VAL A 430 -0.91 2.98 -10.03
C VAL A 430 -2.06 2.71 -9.07
N ALA A 431 -3.18 2.15 -9.56
CA ALA A 431 -4.29 1.78 -8.70
C ALA A 431 -3.88 0.76 -7.61
N LEU A 432 -3.13 -0.28 -7.99
CA LEU A 432 -2.58 -1.27 -7.06
C LEU A 432 -1.64 -0.65 -6.02
N PHE A 433 -0.86 0.37 -6.39
CA PHE A 433 0.05 1.04 -5.47
C PHE A 433 -0.70 1.95 -4.48
N GLU A 434 -1.61 2.81 -4.98
CA GLU A 434 -2.30 3.84 -4.19
C GLU A 434 -3.53 3.32 -3.44
N VAL A 435 -4.44 2.62 -4.14
CA VAL A 435 -5.62 2.00 -3.53
C VAL A 435 -5.18 0.84 -2.64
N GLY A 436 -4.17 0.11 -3.09
CA GLY A 436 -3.79 -1.16 -2.49
C GLY A 436 -4.79 -2.28 -2.73
N LYS A 437 -5.76 -2.12 -3.64
CA LYS A 437 -6.76 -3.13 -3.98
C LYS A 437 -7.16 -3.04 -5.45
N LEU A 438 -7.30 -4.19 -6.11
CA LEU A 438 -7.96 -4.34 -7.42
C LEU A 438 -9.02 -5.43 -7.30
N ALA A 439 -10.29 -5.06 -7.50
CA ALA A 439 -11.42 -5.97 -7.36
C ALA A 439 -11.57 -6.90 -8.59
N ASP A 440 -12.24 -8.05 -8.41
CA ASP A 440 -12.48 -9.05 -9.47
C ASP A 440 -13.12 -8.44 -10.75
N GLU A 441 -13.96 -7.42 -10.61
CA GLU A 441 -14.60 -6.71 -11.74
C GLU A 441 -13.57 -6.11 -12.72
N GLN A 442 -12.46 -5.57 -12.20
CA GLN A 442 -11.37 -4.98 -12.99
C GLN A 442 -10.32 -6.03 -13.39
N MET A 443 -10.38 -7.22 -12.78
CA MET A 443 -9.40 -8.28 -12.97
C MET A 443 -9.42 -8.81 -14.40
N LYS A 444 -10.56 -8.84 -15.08
CA LYS A 444 -10.62 -9.30 -16.47
C LYS A 444 -9.78 -8.43 -17.40
N GLU A 445 -9.97 -7.11 -17.35
CA GLU A 445 -9.19 -6.15 -18.13
C GLU A 445 -7.70 -6.25 -17.79
N PHE A 446 -7.39 -6.34 -16.49
CA PHE A 446 -6.01 -6.49 -16.02
C PHE A 446 -5.33 -7.75 -16.55
N LEU A 447 -6.01 -8.91 -16.55
CA LEU A 447 -5.45 -10.15 -17.11
C LEU A 447 -5.25 -10.08 -18.63
N GLU A 448 -6.19 -9.46 -19.36
CA GLU A 448 -6.03 -9.24 -20.81
C GLU A 448 -4.81 -8.35 -21.11
N GLN A 449 -4.55 -7.33 -20.28
CA GLN A 449 -3.35 -6.50 -20.39
C GLN A 449 -2.08 -7.28 -20.07
N LEU A 450 -2.08 -8.13 -19.03
CA LEU A 450 -0.94 -8.99 -18.70
C LEU A 450 -0.64 -10.02 -19.80
N GLU A 451 -1.66 -10.56 -20.47
CA GLU A 451 -1.49 -11.44 -21.64
C GLU A 451 -0.83 -10.75 -22.82
N SER A 452 -1.01 -9.44 -22.95
CA SER A 452 -0.43 -8.64 -24.04
C SER A 452 1.04 -8.26 -23.83
N VAL A 453 1.63 -8.62 -22.69
CA VAL A 453 3.02 -8.28 -22.37
C VAL A 453 3.97 -9.08 -23.26
N ASN A 454 4.80 -8.36 -24.02
CA ASN A 454 5.83 -8.97 -24.84
C ASN A 454 6.84 -9.73 -23.98
N GLN A 455 7.18 -10.95 -24.38
CA GLN A 455 8.27 -11.72 -23.77
C GLN A 455 9.60 -11.17 -24.27
N PHE A 456 10.42 -10.64 -23.36
CA PHE A 456 11.74 -10.12 -23.68
C PHE A 456 12.81 -11.18 -23.40
N ALA A 457 13.86 -11.21 -24.23
CA ALA A 457 14.84 -12.29 -24.20
C ALA A 457 16.02 -12.05 -23.24
N GLU A 458 16.30 -10.82 -22.83
CA GLU A 458 17.51 -10.51 -22.06
C GLU A 458 17.33 -9.32 -21.09
N GLY A 459 18.14 -9.31 -20.02
CA GLY A 459 18.27 -8.20 -19.07
C GLY A 459 17.09 -8.07 -18.10
N ASP A 460 16.94 -6.89 -17.49
CA ASP A 460 15.86 -6.62 -16.54
C ASP A 460 14.47 -6.68 -17.19
N ALA A 461 14.38 -6.41 -18.50
CA ALA A 461 13.13 -6.55 -19.26
C ALA A 461 12.61 -8.00 -19.29
N GLN A 462 13.49 -8.99 -19.40
CA GLN A 462 13.12 -10.39 -19.30
C GLN A 462 12.51 -10.68 -17.93
N ARG A 463 13.15 -10.20 -16.85
CA ARG A 463 12.65 -10.37 -15.48
C ARG A 463 11.25 -9.80 -15.33
N TYR A 464 11.02 -8.55 -15.75
CA TYR A 464 9.70 -7.92 -15.66
C TYR A 464 8.62 -8.72 -16.42
N SER A 465 8.95 -9.23 -17.62
CA SER A 465 8.02 -10.08 -18.38
C SER A 465 7.75 -11.42 -17.70
N MET A 466 8.75 -12.01 -17.04
CA MET A 466 8.58 -13.24 -16.25
C MET A 466 7.68 -13.01 -15.04
N HIS A 467 7.87 -11.91 -14.30
CA HIS A 467 7.01 -11.53 -13.18
C HIS A 467 5.56 -11.33 -13.61
N ALA A 468 5.33 -10.65 -14.73
CA ALA A 468 4.00 -10.45 -15.29
C ALA A 468 3.34 -11.78 -15.69
N THR A 469 4.09 -12.68 -16.32
CA THR A 469 3.58 -14.00 -16.73
C THR A 469 3.26 -14.88 -15.52
N ALA A 470 4.14 -14.95 -14.53
CA ALA A 470 3.89 -15.72 -13.31
C ALA A 470 2.70 -15.16 -12.52
N LEU A 471 2.52 -13.83 -12.50
CA LEU A 471 1.35 -13.20 -11.88
C LEU A 471 0.06 -13.61 -12.63
N LEU A 472 0.08 -13.53 -13.96
CA LEU A 472 -1.05 -13.94 -14.81
C LEU A 472 -1.47 -15.39 -14.51
N ASP A 473 -0.51 -16.32 -14.48
CA ASP A 473 -0.76 -17.74 -14.23
C ASP A 473 -1.28 -17.99 -12.80
N SER A 474 -0.73 -17.28 -11.82
CA SER A 474 -1.19 -17.33 -10.42
C SER A 474 -2.64 -16.90 -10.30
N LEU A 475 -3.00 -15.77 -10.94
CA LEU A 475 -4.34 -15.21 -10.88
C LEU A 475 -5.35 -16.06 -11.65
N LYS A 476 -4.99 -16.57 -12.83
CA LYS A 476 -5.82 -17.52 -13.58
C LYS A 476 -6.12 -18.77 -12.75
N SER A 477 -5.10 -19.31 -12.10
CA SER A 477 -5.24 -20.48 -11.22
C SER A 477 -6.14 -20.17 -10.03
N LEU A 478 -5.97 -19.00 -9.40
CA LEU A 478 -6.79 -18.59 -8.27
C LEU A 478 -8.26 -18.37 -8.65
N ARG A 479 -8.54 -17.83 -9.85
CA ARG A 479 -9.89 -17.46 -10.33
C ARG A 479 -10.74 -18.59 -10.92
N GLN A 480 -10.20 -19.80 -11.07
CA GLN A 480 -10.86 -20.86 -11.87
C GLN A 480 -12.31 -21.18 -11.42
N GLU A 481 -12.61 -21.13 -10.12
CA GLU A 481 -13.94 -21.46 -9.56
C GLU A 481 -14.42 -20.42 -8.53
N ARG A 482 -13.77 -19.25 -8.50
CA ARG A 482 -13.97 -18.23 -7.47
C ARG A 482 -13.56 -16.85 -7.96
N GLU A 483 -14.15 -15.82 -7.36
CA GLU A 483 -13.72 -14.44 -7.54
C GLU A 483 -12.39 -14.22 -6.81
N ALA A 484 -11.49 -13.43 -7.41
CA ALA A 484 -10.21 -13.11 -6.80
C ALA A 484 -9.88 -11.62 -6.91
N ASP A 485 -9.57 -11.03 -5.76
CA ASP A 485 -9.06 -9.66 -5.66
C ASP A 485 -7.54 -9.66 -5.52
N LEU A 486 -6.88 -8.57 -5.94
CA LEU A 486 -5.50 -8.28 -5.57
C LEU A 486 -5.49 -7.30 -4.40
N ILE A 487 -4.67 -7.57 -3.39
CA ILE A 487 -4.51 -6.68 -2.23
C ILE A 487 -3.03 -6.48 -1.92
N ARG A 488 -2.64 -5.22 -1.76
CA ARG A 488 -1.31 -4.84 -1.30
C ARG A 488 -1.21 -5.04 0.21
N GLY A 489 -0.25 -5.81 0.68
CA GLY A 489 -0.09 -6.10 2.11
C GLY A 489 0.15 -4.83 2.93
N GLU A 490 0.94 -3.88 2.41
CA GLU A 490 1.25 -2.63 3.11
C GLU A 490 0.00 -1.75 3.32
N SER A 491 -0.95 -1.74 2.36
CA SER A 491 -2.14 -0.88 2.43
C SER A 491 -3.06 -1.27 3.60
N LEU A 492 -3.04 -2.54 4.01
CA LEU A 492 -3.82 -3.03 5.13
C LEU A 492 -3.43 -2.35 6.46
N TYR A 493 -2.18 -1.89 6.63
CA TYR A 493 -1.75 -1.19 7.84
C TYR A 493 -2.40 0.18 8.04
N THR A 494 -3.11 0.70 7.04
CA THR A 494 -4.00 1.87 7.24
C THR A 494 -5.11 1.57 8.24
N LEU A 495 -5.50 0.30 8.37
CA LEU A 495 -6.50 -0.22 9.30
C LEU A 495 -5.83 -0.75 10.58
N ASP A 496 -6.49 -0.58 11.73
CA ASP A 496 -6.06 -1.24 12.96
C ASP A 496 -6.25 -2.77 12.87
N GLU A 497 -5.58 -3.52 13.75
CA GLU A 497 -5.60 -4.99 13.73
C GLU A 497 -7.01 -5.61 13.79
N LYS A 498 -7.91 -5.06 14.62
CA LYS A 498 -9.28 -5.58 14.76
C LYS A 498 -10.11 -5.26 13.53
N SER A 499 -9.96 -4.07 12.96
CA SER A 499 -10.65 -3.69 11.72
C SER A 499 -10.14 -4.49 10.53
N ARG A 500 -8.82 -4.70 10.38
CA ARG A 500 -8.24 -5.61 9.38
C ARG A 500 -8.86 -7.00 9.46
N GLN A 501 -8.91 -7.57 10.67
CA GLN A 501 -9.48 -8.90 10.88
C GLN A 501 -10.93 -8.96 10.39
N ARG A 502 -11.77 -7.98 10.75
CA ARG A 502 -13.18 -7.95 10.36
C ARG A 502 -13.40 -7.74 8.87
N VAL A 503 -12.66 -6.81 8.26
CA VAL A 503 -12.73 -6.54 6.81
C VAL A 503 -12.35 -7.81 6.03
N LEU A 504 -11.24 -8.45 6.40
CA LEU A 504 -10.78 -9.68 5.72
C LEU A 504 -11.77 -10.83 5.90
N GLN A 505 -12.28 -11.05 7.12
CA GLN A 505 -13.23 -12.13 7.41
C GLN A 505 -14.60 -11.96 6.72
N LYS A 506 -15.05 -10.71 6.56
CA LYS A 506 -16.29 -10.39 5.83
C LYS A 506 -16.11 -10.63 4.33
N SER A 507 -14.97 -10.24 3.76
CA SER A 507 -14.78 -10.14 2.31
C SER A 507 -14.19 -11.40 1.68
N TYR A 508 -13.37 -12.17 2.40
CA TYR A 508 -12.60 -13.26 1.83
C TYR A 508 -12.69 -14.57 2.63
N GLY A 509 -12.76 -15.69 1.91
CA GLY A 509 -12.74 -17.04 2.48
C GLY A 509 -11.34 -17.66 2.58
N ILE A 510 -10.41 -17.18 1.76
CA ILE A 510 -9.01 -17.63 1.72
C ILE A 510 -8.11 -16.55 1.11
N LEU A 511 -6.86 -16.49 1.57
CA LEU A 511 -5.83 -15.56 1.08
C LEU A 511 -4.63 -16.36 0.54
N VAL A 512 -4.02 -15.90 -0.54
CA VAL A 512 -2.80 -16.46 -1.11
C VAL A 512 -1.80 -15.33 -1.31
N ALA A 513 -0.58 -15.44 -0.79
CA ALA A 513 0.44 -14.41 -0.93
C ALA A 513 1.44 -14.75 -2.04
N MET A 514 2.05 -13.71 -2.61
CA MET A 514 3.28 -13.86 -3.39
C MET A 514 4.43 -14.32 -2.49
N ALA A 515 5.44 -14.94 -3.11
CA ALA A 515 6.64 -15.42 -2.44
C ALA A 515 7.92 -14.96 -3.18
N PRO A 516 8.94 -14.45 -2.47
CA PRO A 516 8.88 -13.98 -1.08
C PRO A 516 7.94 -12.77 -0.94
N LEU A 517 7.48 -12.50 0.27
CA LEU A 517 6.70 -11.31 0.61
C LEU A 517 7.53 -10.42 1.54
N SER A 518 7.52 -9.11 1.29
CA SER A 518 8.13 -8.12 2.19
C SER A 518 7.55 -8.21 3.60
N ILE A 519 8.40 -8.01 4.60
CA ILE A 519 8.02 -7.96 6.02
C ILE A 519 6.92 -6.90 6.24
N GLU A 520 7.02 -5.77 5.54
CA GLU A 520 6.08 -4.65 5.61
C GLU A 520 4.72 -4.96 4.99
N ALA A 521 4.61 -6.05 4.24
CA ALA A 521 3.37 -6.53 3.65
C ALA A 521 2.73 -7.67 4.48
N CYS A 522 3.38 -8.16 5.54
CA CYS A 522 2.87 -9.20 6.44
C CYS A 522 1.80 -8.67 7.43
N ALA A 523 0.77 -8.01 6.91
CA ALA A 523 -0.26 -7.30 7.66
C ALA A 523 -1.42 -8.17 8.16
N ILE A 524 -1.45 -9.46 7.82
CA ILE A 524 -2.62 -10.32 8.00
C ILE A 524 -2.63 -10.93 9.39
N PRO A 525 -3.65 -10.70 10.23
CA PRO A 525 -3.74 -11.34 11.52
C PRO A 525 -3.91 -12.86 11.36
N VAL A 526 -3.09 -13.66 12.05
CA VAL A 526 -3.03 -15.13 11.94
C VAL A 526 -4.40 -15.83 12.10
N GLN A 527 -5.29 -15.25 12.89
CA GLN A 527 -6.62 -15.82 13.20
C GLN A 527 -7.74 -15.30 12.29
N SER A 528 -7.45 -14.39 11.37
CA SER A 528 -8.46 -13.76 10.53
C SER A 528 -9.03 -14.73 9.49
N VAL A 529 -8.24 -15.06 8.49
CA VAL A 529 -8.63 -15.86 7.31
C VAL A 529 -7.51 -16.89 7.03
N PRO A 530 -7.83 -18.09 6.53
CA PRO A 530 -6.80 -19.03 6.05
C PRO A 530 -5.88 -18.36 5.02
N LEU A 531 -4.58 -18.45 5.23
CA LEU A 531 -3.56 -17.79 4.41
C LEU A 531 -2.54 -18.82 3.91
N ILE A 532 -2.36 -18.88 2.59
CA ILE A 532 -1.22 -19.53 1.95
C ILE A 532 -0.15 -18.47 1.73
N GLY A 533 0.77 -18.34 2.67
CA GLY A 533 1.75 -17.25 2.71
C GLY A 533 2.41 -17.17 4.08
N PRO A 534 3.29 -16.19 4.31
CA PRO A 534 3.91 -16.01 5.62
C PRO A 534 2.85 -15.55 6.64
N PRO A 535 2.60 -16.32 7.72
CA PRO A 535 1.55 -16.00 8.70
C PRO A 535 1.85 -14.78 9.57
N ASN A 536 3.12 -14.38 9.71
CA ASN A 536 3.52 -13.16 10.40
C ASN A 536 4.83 -12.59 9.82
N ALA A 537 5.15 -11.35 10.18
CA ALA A 537 6.40 -10.67 9.81
C ALA A 537 7.66 -11.50 10.15
N GLU A 538 7.64 -12.22 11.27
CA GLU A 538 8.77 -13.05 11.70
C GLU A 538 9.01 -14.29 10.82
N THR A 539 8.01 -14.73 10.05
CA THR A 539 8.21 -15.80 9.07
C THR A 539 9.15 -15.37 7.94
N CYS A 540 9.19 -14.06 7.64
CA CYS A 540 10.10 -13.48 6.65
C CYS A 540 11.45 -13.04 7.27
N SER A 541 11.68 -13.29 8.57
CA SER A 541 12.85 -12.83 9.29
C SER A 541 13.86 -13.96 9.54
N PRO A 542 15.11 -13.62 9.93
CA PRO A 542 16.11 -14.61 10.36
C PRO A 542 15.64 -15.56 11.46
N TRP A 543 14.66 -15.17 12.27
CA TRP A 543 14.10 -16.03 13.31
C TRP A 543 13.52 -17.31 12.74
N PHE A 544 12.77 -17.22 11.64
CA PHE A 544 12.18 -18.40 11.02
C PHE A 544 13.23 -19.37 10.47
N ARG A 545 14.30 -18.85 9.83
CA ARG A 545 15.43 -19.66 9.38
C ARG A 545 16.09 -20.42 10.54
N LEU A 546 16.39 -19.72 11.63
CA LEU A 546 16.96 -20.36 12.82
C LEU A 546 16.03 -21.41 13.42
N SER A 547 14.72 -21.15 13.47
CA SER A 547 13.72 -22.10 13.95
C SER A 547 13.69 -23.38 13.11
N ILE A 548 13.64 -23.27 11.77
CA ILE A 548 13.64 -24.46 10.90
C ILE A 548 14.98 -25.20 10.94
N TYR A 549 16.10 -24.50 11.11
CA TYR A 549 17.41 -25.13 11.23
C TYR A 549 17.53 -25.95 12.51
N SER A 550 17.07 -25.40 13.63
CA SER A 550 17.00 -26.09 14.91
C SER A 550 16.10 -27.33 14.82
N ALA A 551 14.87 -27.15 14.31
CA ALA A 551 13.88 -28.21 14.20
C ALA A 551 14.33 -29.36 13.29
N CYS A 552 15.00 -29.05 12.18
CA CYS A 552 15.44 -30.05 11.22
C CYS A 552 16.84 -30.62 11.52
N SER A 553 17.62 -29.95 12.38
CA SER A 553 19.06 -30.18 12.58
C SER A 553 19.84 -30.08 11.26
N SER A 554 19.45 -29.14 10.40
CA SER A 554 20.01 -28.93 9.07
C SER A 554 19.97 -27.46 8.72
N GLY A 555 21.13 -26.90 8.37
CA GLY A 555 21.27 -25.54 7.92
C GLY A 555 22.74 -25.14 7.79
N PRO A 556 23.04 -24.05 7.07
CA PRO A 556 24.38 -23.50 7.04
C PRO A 556 24.77 -22.94 8.42
N PRO A 557 26.06 -23.00 8.80
CA PRO A 557 26.57 -22.31 9.99
C PRO A 557 26.15 -20.84 9.96
N SER A 558 25.44 -20.41 10.99
CA SER A 558 24.78 -19.10 11.01
C SER A 558 24.95 -18.40 12.35
N VAL A 559 24.95 -17.07 12.34
CA VAL A 559 25.00 -16.25 13.55
C VAL A 559 24.07 -15.04 13.41
N PHE A 560 23.23 -14.82 14.42
CA PHE A 560 22.37 -13.64 14.51
C PHE A 560 22.89 -12.74 15.62
N LEU A 561 23.34 -11.54 15.26
CA LEU A 561 24.01 -10.60 16.14
C LEU A 561 23.11 -9.40 16.44
N PRO A 562 23.00 -8.99 17.72
CA PRO A 562 22.22 -7.83 18.10
C PRO A 562 22.92 -6.53 17.67
N HIS A 563 22.12 -5.53 17.32
CA HIS A 563 22.57 -4.15 17.13
C HIS A 563 23.47 -3.66 18.27
N GLY A 564 24.54 -2.92 17.94
CA GLY A 564 25.53 -2.42 18.90
C GLY A 564 26.63 -3.43 19.27
N THR A 565 26.57 -4.65 18.76
CA THR A 565 27.65 -5.64 18.92
C THR A 565 28.94 -5.15 18.27
N ARG A 566 30.08 -5.32 18.95
CA ARG A 566 31.41 -5.06 18.39
C ARG A 566 32.22 -6.34 18.28
N LEU A 567 32.54 -6.74 17.06
CA LEU A 567 33.34 -7.92 16.74
C LEU A 567 34.83 -7.55 16.73
N THR A 568 35.64 -8.22 17.54
CA THR A 568 37.11 -8.14 17.47
C THR A 568 37.71 -9.23 16.58
N THR A 569 36.98 -10.32 16.38
CA THR A 569 37.32 -11.44 15.50
C THR A 569 36.02 -11.97 14.88
N LEU A 570 36.12 -12.72 13.78
CA LEU A 570 34.95 -13.40 13.23
C LEU A 570 34.45 -14.46 14.23
N PRO A 571 33.12 -14.64 14.40
CA PRO A 571 32.57 -15.70 15.23
C PRO A 571 33.16 -17.07 14.92
N ARG A 572 33.47 -17.87 15.94
CA ARG A 572 34.11 -19.19 15.77
C ARG A 572 33.40 -20.11 14.79
N VAL A 573 32.06 -20.06 14.77
CA VAL A 573 31.19 -20.81 13.83
C VAL A 573 31.49 -20.47 12.37
N LEU A 574 31.97 -19.27 12.08
CA LEU A 574 32.35 -18.80 10.74
C LEU A 574 33.86 -18.95 10.47
N GLN A 575 34.70 -19.05 11.50
CA GLN A 575 36.16 -19.15 11.36
C GLN A 575 36.62 -20.43 10.66
N SER A 576 35.90 -21.55 10.82
CA SER A 576 36.19 -22.81 10.10
C SER A 576 35.89 -22.72 8.60
N PHE A 577 35.26 -21.63 8.15
CA PHE A 577 34.81 -21.40 6.79
C PHE A 577 35.50 -20.19 6.16
N GLN A 578 36.77 -19.90 6.51
CA GLN A 578 37.52 -18.75 5.95
C GLN A 578 37.64 -18.70 4.42
N HIS A 579 37.46 -19.84 3.74
CA HIS A 579 37.45 -19.92 2.27
C HIS A 579 36.05 -19.72 1.67
N HIS A 580 35.02 -19.60 2.49
CA HIS A 580 33.64 -19.39 2.08
C HIS A 580 33.31 -17.91 1.95
N ARG A 581 32.13 -17.65 1.39
CA ARG A 581 31.51 -16.34 1.44
C ARG A 581 30.45 -16.29 2.54
N PHE A 582 30.12 -15.08 2.98
CA PHE A 582 29.10 -14.87 4.00
C PHE A 582 27.90 -14.16 3.39
N LEU A 583 26.73 -14.79 3.51
CA LEU A 583 25.45 -14.15 3.23
C LEU A 583 25.05 -13.34 4.46
N VAL A 584 24.97 -12.03 4.29
CA VAL A 584 24.63 -11.08 5.35
C VAL A 584 23.26 -10.49 5.04
N SER A 585 22.31 -10.73 5.93
CA SER A 585 20.98 -10.14 5.88
C SER A 585 20.74 -9.28 7.11
N SER A 586 20.10 -8.13 6.92
CA SER A 586 19.58 -7.31 8.02
C SER A 586 18.07 -7.12 7.83
N THR A 587 17.40 -6.57 8.83
CA THR A 587 15.96 -6.29 8.72
C THR A 587 15.63 -5.11 7.81
N LYS A 588 16.61 -4.22 7.55
CA LYS A 588 16.41 -2.96 6.81
C LYS A 588 17.05 -2.94 5.42
N HIS A 589 18.02 -3.82 5.19
CA HIS A 589 18.80 -3.84 3.97
C HIS A 589 18.68 -5.18 3.27
N GLU A 590 18.71 -5.11 1.94
CA GLU A 590 18.72 -6.26 1.07
C GLU A 590 19.90 -7.20 1.42
N PRO A 591 19.68 -8.53 1.42
CA PRO A 591 20.77 -9.47 1.66
C PRO A 591 21.89 -9.31 0.63
N HIS A 592 23.13 -9.41 1.10
CA HIS A 592 24.32 -9.34 0.24
C HIS A 592 25.39 -10.32 0.70
N ILE A 593 26.19 -10.78 -0.25
CA ILE A 593 27.32 -11.65 0.00
C ILE A 593 28.60 -10.83 0.10
N MET A 594 29.44 -11.21 1.06
CA MET A 594 30.78 -10.66 1.22
C MET A 594 31.82 -11.77 1.41
N THR A 595 33.07 -11.47 1.06
CA THR A 595 34.20 -12.37 1.29
C THR A 595 34.64 -12.33 2.75
N ALA A 596 35.20 -13.42 3.25
CA ALA A 596 35.67 -13.49 4.64
C ALA A 596 36.76 -12.45 4.97
N GLN A 597 37.50 -11.96 3.96
CA GLN A 597 38.59 -10.98 4.13
C GLN A 597 38.09 -9.62 4.63
N ASN A 598 36.98 -9.11 4.06
CA ASN A 598 36.43 -7.80 4.42
C ASN A 598 35.28 -7.89 5.43
N ALA A 599 34.87 -9.11 5.78
CA ALA A 599 33.69 -9.34 6.60
C ALA A 599 33.76 -8.65 7.96
N LEU A 600 34.88 -8.78 8.70
CA LEU A 600 34.95 -8.22 10.05
C LEU A 600 34.71 -6.70 10.10
N PHE A 601 35.23 -5.96 9.13
CA PHE A 601 35.02 -4.52 9.02
C PHE A 601 33.57 -4.20 8.63
N ALA A 602 33.07 -4.82 7.56
CA ALA A 602 31.72 -4.59 7.06
C ALA A 602 30.63 -4.95 8.08
N LEU A 603 30.77 -6.08 8.77
CA LEU A 603 29.83 -6.52 9.81
C LEU A 603 29.80 -5.52 10.98
N ASN A 604 30.96 -5.02 11.44
CA ASN A 604 31.02 -4.02 12.50
C ASN A 604 30.35 -2.71 12.08
N ASP A 605 30.53 -2.26 10.84
CA ASP A 605 29.92 -1.05 10.32
C ASP A 605 28.38 -1.17 10.27
N MET A 606 27.86 -2.29 9.78
CA MET A 606 26.41 -2.57 9.77
C MET A 606 25.81 -2.69 11.17
N LEU A 607 26.56 -3.28 12.11
CA LEU A 607 26.15 -3.46 13.51
C LEU A 607 25.98 -2.14 14.27
N VAL A 608 26.53 -1.03 13.76
CA VAL A 608 26.30 0.31 14.32
C VAL A 608 24.85 0.76 14.15
N TYR A 609 24.14 0.25 13.13
CA TYR A 609 22.80 0.74 12.76
C TYR A 609 21.71 -0.34 12.73
N SER A 610 22.07 -1.63 12.69
CA SER A 610 21.10 -2.74 12.64
C SER A 610 21.60 -4.05 13.26
N SER A 611 20.68 -4.95 13.61
CA SER A 611 21.00 -6.35 13.90
C SER A 611 21.26 -7.09 12.58
N ILE A 612 22.23 -8.00 12.58
CA ILE A 612 22.68 -8.69 11.36
C ILE A 612 22.63 -10.21 11.53
N PHE A 613 22.16 -10.89 10.50
CA PHE A 613 22.19 -12.34 10.39
C PHE A 613 23.19 -12.74 9.31
N VAL A 614 24.19 -13.54 9.70
CA VAL A 614 25.32 -13.93 8.86
C VAL A 614 25.34 -15.44 8.71
N GLN A 615 25.41 -15.92 7.48
CA GLN A 615 25.42 -17.35 7.16
C GLN A 615 26.61 -17.70 6.27
N SER A 616 27.23 -18.86 6.50
CA SER A 616 28.26 -19.40 5.62
C SER A 616 27.65 -19.99 4.35
N VAL A 617 28.08 -19.51 3.19
CA VAL A 617 27.63 -19.98 1.87
C VAL A 617 28.82 -20.56 1.09
N PRO A 618 28.68 -21.69 0.37
CA PRO A 618 29.67 -22.23 -0.56
C PRO A 618 30.17 -21.16 -1.54
N LEU A 619 31.38 -21.34 -2.08
CA LEU A 619 31.85 -20.53 -3.20
C LEU A 619 30.94 -20.73 -4.41
N ASP A 620 30.83 -19.70 -5.26
CA ASP A 620 30.09 -19.80 -6.52
C ASP A 620 30.58 -21.01 -7.32
N SER A 621 29.63 -21.85 -7.73
CA SER A 621 29.86 -22.97 -8.64
C SER A 621 28.94 -22.82 -9.85
N GLU A 622 29.42 -23.26 -11.01
CA GLU A 622 28.62 -23.34 -12.25
C GLU A 622 27.71 -24.59 -12.25
N ASP A 623 27.68 -25.33 -11.15
CA ASP A 623 26.88 -26.53 -10.97
C ASP A 623 25.39 -26.22 -11.05
N CYS A 624 24.67 -26.97 -11.90
CA CYS A 624 23.21 -26.84 -12.05
C CYS A 624 22.41 -27.30 -10.82
N ASP A 625 23.04 -27.90 -9.82
CA ASP A 625 22.44 -28.32 -8.56
C ASP A 625 22.96 -27.49 -7.37
N LYS A 626 23.60 -26.33 -7.61
CA LYS A 626 24.12 -25.45 -6.55
C LYS A 626 23.03 -25.04 -5.54
N MET A 627 21.84 -24.74 -6.05
CA MET A 627 20.69 -24.29 -5.26
C MET A 627 19.41 -24.85 -5.86
N ILE A 628 18.64 -25.54 -5.05
CA ILE A 628 17.50 -26.35 -5.49
C ILE A 628 16.23 -25.84 -4.81
N HIS A 629 15.24 -25.48 -5.61
CA HIS A 629 13.91 -25.10 -5.13
C HIS A 629 13.00 -26.31 -5.20
N VAL A 630 12.60 -26.82 -4.04
CA VAL A 630 11.70 -27.96 -3.88
C VAL A 630 10.29 -27.43 -3.60
N PRO A 631 9.37 -27.45 -4.59
CA PRO A 631 8.01 -26.95 -4.37
C PRO A 631 7.22 -27.86 -3.43
N PHE A 632 6.32 -27.26 -2.65
CA PHE A 632 5.28 -27.96 -1.89
C PHE A 632 3.89 -27.35 -2.15
N PRO A 633 2.80 -28.14 -2.10
CA PRO A 633 2.69 -29.53 -1.59
C PRO A 633 3.55 -30.54 -2.31
N PHE A 634 4.07 -31.51 -1.57
CA PHE A 634 5.03 -32.47 -2.13
C PHE A 634 4.33 -33.51 -3.03
N GLU A 635 5.03 -33.90 -4.10
CA GLU A 635 4.69 -35.00 -5.00
C GLU A 635 5.89 -35.96 -5.08
N ASP A 636 5.77 -37.07 -5.81
CA ASP A 636 6.86 -38.04 -6.01
C ASP A 636 7.41 -38.65 -4.70
N LEU A 637 6.57 -38.75 -3.66
CA LEU A 637 6.94 -39.28 -2.34
C LEU A 637 7.46 -40.73 -2.39
N GLU A 638 7.01 -41.50 -3.37
CA GLU A 638 7.46 -42.89 -3.61
C GLU A 638 8.88 -42.96 -4.18
N CYS A 639 9.39 -41.87 -4.76
CA CYS A 639 10.71 -41.85 -5.38
C CYS A 639 11.79 -41.54 -4.34
N GLU A 640 12.56 -42.56 -3.95
CA GLU A 640 13.61 -42.45 -2.91
C GLU A 640 14.65 -41.36 -3.19
N THR A 641 14.96 -41.09 -4.47
CA THR A 641 15.95 -40.08 -4.88
C THR A 641 15.38 -38.67 -5.06
N ALA A 642 14.09 -38.46 -4.83
CA ALA A 642 13.46 -37.15 -4.97
C ALA A 642 13.86 -36.22 -3.82
N PHE A 643 14.11 -34.94 -4.12
CA PHE A 643 14.50 -33.97 -3.09
C PHE A 643 13.43 -33.76 -2.01
N CYS A 644 12.15 -33.97 -2.31
CA CYS A 644 11.08 -33.96 -1.30
C CYS A 644 11.25 -35.02 -0.20
N ASN A 645 12.06 -36.07 -0.46
CA ASN A 645 12.40 -37.12 0.48
C ASN A 645 13.68 -36.84 1.29
N HIS A 646 14.32 -35.69 1.06
CA HIS A 646 15.46 -35.25 1.85
C HIS A 646 15.11 -35.26 3.36
N PRO A 647 15.97 -35.77 4.26
CA PRO A 647 15.64 -35.94 5.68
C PRO A 647 15.18 -34.66 6.38
N ALA A 648 15.80 -33.52 6.07
CA ALA A 648 15.38 -32.23 6.61
C ALA A 648 13.99 -31.80 6.10
N ILE A 649 13.65 -32.10 4.84
CA ILE A 649 12.35 -31.74 4.26
C ILE A 649 11.24 -32.63 4.86
N ARG A 650 11.51 -33.91 5.09
CA ARG A 650 10.55 -34.80 5.78
C ARG A 650 10.24 -34.30 7.20
N LYS A 651 11.27 -33.95 7.98
CA LYS A 651 11.08 -33.34 9.30
C LYS A 651 10.28 -32.04 9.22
N LEU A 652 10.64 -31.15 8.30
CA LEU A 652 9.97 -29.87 8.12
C LEU A 652 8.49 -30.05 7.75
N ARG A 653 8.21 -30.99 6.84
CA ARG A 653 6.85 -31.36 6.41
C ARG A 653 5.98 -31.79 7.59
N GLU A 654 6.51 -32.64 8.46
CA GLU A 654 5.81 -33.14 9.65
C GLU A 654 5.59 -32.04 10.70
N GLN A 655 6.60 -31.20 10.96
CA GLN A 655 6.56 -30.16 11.99
C GLN A 655 5.62 -29.00 11.62
N LEU A 656 5.58 -28.62 10.33
CA LEU A 656 4.82 -27.46 9.86
C LEU A 656 3.54 -27.82 9.11
N SER A 657 3.22 -29.12 9.01
CA SER A 657 2.06 -29.62 8.26
C SER A 657 1.99 -29.08 6.82
N LEU A 658 3.13 -29.10 6.11
CA LEU A 658 3.29 -28.47 4.78
C LEU A 658 2.37 -29.05 3.69
N ASP A 659 1.70 -30.18 3.94
CA ASP A 659 0.74 -30.78 3.01
C ASP A 659 -0.53 -29.94 2.82
N PHE A 660 -0.83 -29.05 3.77
CA PHE A 660 -2.02 -28.18 3.73
C PHE A 660 -1.71 -26.75 3.27
N THR A 661 -0.43 -26.41 3.03
CA THR A 661 0.01 -25.09 2.57
C THR A 661 0.77 -25.22 1.26
N ALA A 662 1.28 -24.11 0.73
CA ALA A 662 2.04 -24.12 -0.51
C ALA A 662 3.19 -23.11 -0.47
N GLY A 663 4.24 -23.43 -1.23
CA GLY A 663 5.50 -22.69 -1.20
C GLY A 663 6.64 -23.50 -1.78
N TYR A 664 7.87 -23.15 -1.41
CA TYR A 664 9.06 -23.87 -1.81
C TYR A 664 10.10 -23.89 -0.69
N VAL A 665 10.83 -25.00 -0.61
CA VAL A 665 12.00 -25.16 0.26
C VAL A 665 13.26 -24.98 -0.58
N ILE A 666 14.22 -24.22 -0.07
CA ILE A 666 15.51 -24.01 -0.73
C ILE A 666 16.55 -24.92 -0.09
N LEU A 667 17.17 -25.77 -0.91
CA LEU A 667 18.33 -26.56 -0.53
C LEU A 667 19.60 -25.98 -1.17
N LEU A 668 20.67 -25.93 -0.39
CA LEU A 668 21.98 -25.44 -0.80
C LEU A 668 22.98 -26.59 -0.83
N LYS A 669 23.70 -26.75 -1.94
CA LYS A 669 24.74 -27.77 -2.07
C LYS A 669 25.98 -27.38 -1.27
N LYS A 670 26.56 -28.31 -0.51
CA LYS A 670 27.83 -28.13 0.20
C LYS A 670 28.97 -28.09 -0.82
N SER A 671 29.92 -27.18 -0.64
CA SER A 671 31.13 -27.16 -1.49
C SER A 671 31.88 -28.48 -1.36
N GLY A 672 32.14 -29.14 -2.49
CA GLY A 672 33.07 -30.26 -2.58
C GLY A 672 34.50 -29.85 -2.21
N LYS A 673 35.32 -30.84 -1.85
CA LYS A 673 36.71 -30.73 -1.38
C LYS A 673 37.52 -29.65 -2.13
N SER A 674 38.01 -28.65 -1.38
CA SER A 674 39.15 -27.76 -1.65
C SER A 674 39.44 -27.47 -3.12
N ILE A 675 38.71 -26.55 -3.73
CA ILE A 675 39.15 -25.93 -4.99
C ILE A 675 40.43 -25.14 -4.69
N THR A 676 41.56 -25.59 -5.23
CA THR A 676 42.83 -24.87 -5.22
C THR A 676 42.67 -23.56 -5.97
N THR A 677 42.91 -22.45 -5.28
CA THR A 677 42.89 -21.07 -5.77
C THR A 677 43.53 -20.93 -7.15
N SER A 678 42.71 -20.78 -8.19
CA SER A 678 43.14 -20.27 -9.49
C SER A 678 41.93 -19.59 -10.14
N GLY A 679 41.83 -18.28 -9.94
CA GLY A 679 40.69 -17.49 -10.40
C GLY A 679 40.58 -16.17 -9.63
N SER A 680 41.42 -15.23 -10.02
CA SER A 680 41.43 -13.85 -9.55
C SER A 680 40.24 -13.07 -10.11
N ASP A 681 39.03 -13.32 -9.62
CA ASP A 681 37.91 -12.38 -9.83
C ASP A 681 37.89 -11.37 -8.67
N ILE A 682 38.82 -10.41 -8.76
CA ILE A 682 38.89 -9.20 -7.92
C ILE A 682 37.83 -8.17 -8.37
N SER A 683 37.08 -8.46 -9.44
CA SER A 683 35.92 -7.66 -9.86
C SER A 683 34.79 -7.80 -8.83
N GLY A 684 34.86 -6.98 -7.79
CA GLY A 684 33.81 -6.74 -6.79
C GLY A 684 32.58 -6.03 -7.36
N ARG A 685 32.09 -6.49 -8.51
CA ARG A 685 30.76 -6.13 -8.99
C ARG A 685 29.75 -6.81 -8.08
N THR A 686 29.37 -6.11 -7.02
CA THR A 686 28.15 -6.35 -6.25
C THR A 686 26.96 -6.25 -7.21
N LYS A 687 26.62 -7.32 -7.94
CA LYS A 687 25.26 -7.44 -8.49
C LYS A 687 24.34 -7.30 -7.28
N ALA A 688 23.27 -6.50 -7.32
CA ALA A 688 22.30 -6.53 -6.23
C ALA A 688 21.73 -7.96 -6.11
N GLU A 689 21.87 -8.60 -4.96
CA GLU A 689 21.83 -10.07 -4.81
C GLU A 689 20.54 -10.65 -4.20
N SER A 690 19.42 -9.91 -4.15
CA SER A 690 18.08 -10.54 -4.06
C SER A 690 17.95 -11.71 -5.05
N ASN A 691 18.69 -11.63 -6.15
CA ASN A 691 18.88 -12.65 -7.17
C ASN A 691 19.34 -14.01 -6.66
N ILE A 692 20.19 -14.17 -5.62
CA ILE A 692 20.71 -15.51 -5.29
C ILE A 692 19.60 -16.42 -4.76
N MET A 693 18.74 -15.90 -3.88
CA MET A 693 17.62 -16.68 -3.37
C MET A 693 16.55 -16.96 -4.46
N GLN A 694 16.55 -16.13 -5.50
CA GLN A 694 15.66 -16.22 -6.66
C GLN A 694 16.31 -16.93 -7.87
N ASP A 695 17.58 -17.34 -7.77
CA ASP A 695 18.33 -18.01 -8.84
C ASP A 695 17.95 -19.49 -8.86
N VAL A 696 16.87 -19.79 -9.56
CA VAL A 696 16.36 -21.16 -9.73
C VAL A 696 17.27 -21.90 -10.69
N SER A 697 18.04 -22.85 -10.16
CA SER A 697 18.88 -23.70 -11.01
C SER A 697 17.99 -24.63 -11.85
N LEU A 698 17.89 -24.35 -13.14
CA LEU A 698 17.17 -25.18 -14.11
C LEU A 698 18.18 -26.08 -14.85
N PRO A 699 17.93 -27.39 -15.00
CA PRO A 699 18.65 -28.24 -15.93
C PRO A 699 18.50 -27.74 -17.37
N LYS A 700 19.32 -28.27 -18.28
CA LYS A 700 19.26 -27.95 -19.72
C LYS A 700 17.87 -28.14 -20.36
N ASP A 701 17.03 -28.98 -19.76
CA ASP A 701 15.67 -29.28 -20.22
C ASP A 701 14.62 -28.27 -19.73
N GLY A 702 15.01 -27.25 -18.94
CA GLY A 702 14.13 -26.15 -18.49
C GLY A 702 13.17 -26.48 -17.34
N GLY A 703 13.08 -27.74 -16.88
CA GLY A 703 12.23 -28.15 -15.75
C GLY A 703 12.87 -27.91 -14.38
N LEU A 704 12.14 -28.13 -13.28
CA LEU A 704 12.74 -28.13 -11.94
C LEU A 704 13.59 -29.39 -11.71
N LEU A 705 14.72 -29.26 -11.02
CA LEU A 705 15.51 -30.40 -10.58
C LEU A 705 14.80 -31.15 -9.44
N LYS A 706 14.09 -32.24 -9.77
CA LYS A 706 13.26 -32.99 -8.81
C LYS A 706 14.02 -34.07 -8.03
N LYS A 707 15.13 -34.58 -8.56
CA LYS A 707 15.84 -35.76 -8.04
C LYS A 707 17.35 -35.55 -8.00
N LEU A 708 18.02 -36.29 -7.12
CA LEU A 708 19.48 -36.30 -7.00
C LEU A 708 20.14 -36.60 -8.35
N LEU A 709 21.21 -35.86 -8.64
CA LEU A 709 22.07 -36.14 -9.79
C LEU A 709 22.93 -37.38 -9.51
N PRO A 710 23.35 -38.13 -10.54
CA PRO A 710 24.22 -39.29 -10.37
C PRO A 710 25.49 -38.93 -9.59
N GLY A 711 25.79 -39.68 -8.52
CA GLY A 711 26.97 -39.46 -7.67
C GLY A 711 26.78 -38.46 -6.53
N THR A 712 25.61 -37.85 -6.39
CA THR A 712 25.27 -36.98 -5.26
C THR A 712 24.46 -37.73 -4.20
N SER A 713 24.58 -37.33 -2.94
CA SER A 713 23.80 -37.82 -1.80
C SER A 713 22.97 -36.68 -1.20
N PHE A 714 21.90 -37.01 -0.46
CA PHE A 714 21.18 -36.01 0.33
C PHE A 714 22.09 -35.28 1.33
N ASP A 715 23.12 -35.95 1.85
CA ASP A 715 24.08 -35.33 2.78
C ASP A 715 24.89 -34.18 2.15
N ASP A 716 24.91 -34.09 0.82
CA ASP A 716 25.56 -32.99 0.11
C ASP A 716 24.72 -31.71 0.15
N PHE A 717 23.48 -31.75 0.65
CA PHE A 717 22.56 -30.62 0.64
C PHE A 717 22.19 -30.16 2.07
N LEU A 718 22.02 -28.84 2.24
CA LEU A 718 21.61 -28.21 3.48
C LEU A 718 20.31 -27.44 3.27
N LEU A 719 19.44 -27.45 4.28
CA LEU A 719 18.25 -26.59 4.30
C LEU A 719 18.67 -25.11 4.42
N LEU A 720 18.36 -24.30 3.41
CA LEU A 720 18.64 -22.86 3.44
C LEU A 720 17.42 -22.05 3.88
N ASP A 721 16.26 -22.30 3.29
CA ASP A 721 15.04 -21.53 3.63
C ASP A 721 13.76 -22.31 3.31
N CYS A 722 12.63 -21.86 3.83
CA CYS A 722 11.30 -22.34 3.49
C CYS A 722 10.36 -21.15 3.27
N VAL A 723 9.95 -20.90 2.04
CA VAL A 723 9.15 -19.72 1.71
C VAL A 723 7.73 -20.15 1.40
N PHE A 724 6.76 -19.53 2.07
CA PHE A 724 5.32 -19.78 1.87
C PHE A 724 4.74 -18.79 0.85
N GLY A 725 3.83 -19.28 0.01
CA GLY A 725 3.18 -18.49 -1.03
C GLY A 725 3.59 -18.90 -2.44
N VAL A 726 3.24 -18.07 -3.42
CA VAL A 726 3.40 -18.36 -4.84
C VAL A 726 4.52 -17.49 -5.44
N PRO A 727 5.61 -18.09 -5.96
CA PRO A 727 6.73 -17.33 -6.46
C PRO A 727 6.41 -16.65 -7.78
N LEU A 728 6.74 -15.36 -7.89
CA LEU A 728 6.53 -14.60 -9.13
C LEU A 728 7.82 -14.43 -9.95
N PHE A 729 8.99 -14.79 -9.41
CA PHE A 729 10.28 -14.59 -10.08
C PHE A 729 10.68 -15.74 -11.03
N ASN A 730 9.95 -16.85 -11.03
CA ASN A 730 10.24 -18.00 -11.89
C ASN A 730 8.94 -18.69 -12.35
N SER A 731 8.69 -18.70 -13.65
CA SER A 731 7.45 -19.24 -14.24
C SER A 731 7.29 -20.75 -14.04
N VAL A 732 8.37 -21.53 -14.16
CA VAL A 732 8.31 -23.00 -14.01
C VAL A 732 7.97 -23.38 -12.56
N LEU A 733 8.59 -22.73 -11.59
CA LEU A 733 8.31 -22.91 -10.17
C LEU A 733 6.89 -22.45 -9.82
N ASN A 734 6.49 -21.29 -10.34
CA ASN A 734 5.13 -20.75 -10.20
C ASN A 734 4.08 -21.75 -10.69
N GLU A 735 4.17 -22.15 -11.95
CA GLU A 735 3.23 -23.06 -12.61
C GLU A 735 3.15 -24.39 -11.87
N THR A 736 4.29 -24.92 -11.42
CA THR A 736 4.35 -26.17 -10.65
C THR A 736 3.58 -26.05 -9.32
N ILE A 737 3.78 -24.96 -8.58
CA ILE A 737 3.10 -24.73 -7.30
C ILE A 737 1.60 -24.50 -7.52
N CYS A 738 1.22 -23.68 -8.49
CA CYS A 738 -0.18 -23.42 -8.83
C CYS A 738 -0.93 -24.69 -9.22
N LYS A 739 -0.33 -25.54 -10.07
CA LYS A 739 -0.89 -26.85 -10.44
C LYS A 739 -1.09 -27.76 -9.23
N ARG A 740 -0.15 -27.76 -8.28
CA ARG A 740 -0.23 -28.57 -7.05
C ARG A 740 -1.31 -28.07 -6.09
N ILE A 741 -1.44 -26.75 -5.93
CA ILE A 741 -2.50 -26.13 -5.13
C ILE A 741 -3.88 -26.58 -5.64
N LEU A 742 -4.09 -26.52 -6.96
CA LEU A 742 -5.34 -26.93 -7.60
C LEU A 742 -5.55 -28.44 -7.53
N GLY A 743 -4.54 -29.23 -7.91
CA GLY A 743 -4.63 -30.69 -7.94
C GLY A 743 -4.87 -31.33 -6.56
N ARG A 744 -4.45 -30.68 -5.48
CA ARG A 744 -4.70 -31.12 -4.09
C ARG A 744 -5.95 -30.49 -3.46
N GLY A 745 -6.64 -29.60 -4.16
CA GLY A 745 -7.82 -28.90 -3.64
C GLY A 745 -7.52 -28.09 -2.38
N ILE A 746 -6.34 -27.48 -2.26
CA ILE A 746 -5.95 -26.75 -1.03
C ILE A 746 -6.82 -25.53 -0.78
N LEU A 747 -7.28 -24.90 -1.86
CA LEU A 747 -8.16 -23.73 -1.79
C LEU A 747 -9.58 -24.07 -1.34
N GLU A 748 -9.92 -25.36 -1.24
CA GLU A 748 -11.26 -25.81 -0.89
C GLU A 748 -11.59 -25.65 0.59
N GLN A 749 -12.88 -25.47 0.86
CA GLN A 749 -13.37 -25.12 2.20
C GLN A 749 -12.94 -26.11 3.30
N GLN A 750 -12.83 -27.39 2.97
CA GLN A 750 -12.41 -28.44 3.89
C GLN A 750 -10.98 -28.27 4.44
N ASN A 751 -10.10 -27.58 3.71
CA ASN A 751 -8.70 -27.40 4.08
C ASN A 751 -8.45 -26.12 4.90
N ARG A 752 -9.45 -25.23 5.00
CA ARG A 752 -9.33 -23.91 5.66
C ARG A 752 -8.83 -24.02 7.11
N SER A 753 -9.41 -24.92 7.91
CA SER A 753 -8.99 -25.12 9.30
C SER A 753 -7.57 -25.69 9.40
N ASN A 754 -7.17 -26.55 8.45
CA ASN A 754 -5.83 -27.13 8.43
C ASN A 754 -4.77 -26.08 8.09
N ILE A 755 -5.04 -25.20 7.13
CA ILE A 755 -4.19 -24.04 6.80
C ILE A 755 -4.00 -23.17 8.03
N GLN A 756 -5.08 -22.81 8.71
CA GLN A 756 -5.00 -21.98 9.93
C GLN A 756 -4.20 -22.64 11.05
N ASN A 757 -4.33 -23.97 11.22
CA ASN A 757 -3.55 -24.71 12.19
C ASN A 757 -2.06 -24.76 11.81
N SER A 758 -1.72 -24.97 10.54
CA SER A 758 -0.34 -24.89 10.04
C SER A 758 0.26 -23.50 10.29
N ASN A 759 -0.48 -22.44 9.98
CA ASN A 759 -0.06 -21.06 10.26
C ASN A 759 0.22 -20.82 11.76
N LYS A 760 -0.62 -21.35 12.65
CA LYS A 760 -0.38 -21.29 14.10
C LYS A 760 0.85 -22.09 14.53
N GLN A 761 1.12 -23.24 13.93
CA GLN A 761 2.31 -24.04 14.21
C GLN A 761 3.59 -23.29 13.83
N VAL A 762 3.63 -22.67 12.64
CA VAL A 762 4.74 -21.84 12.18
C VAL A 762 5.01 -20.70 13.18
N VAL A 763 3.97 -19.94 13.54
CA VAL A 763 4.08 -18.83 14.49
C VAL A 763 4.51 -19.31 15.88
N GLY A 764 3.96 -20.43 16.35
CA GLY A 764 4.32 -21.04 17.64
C GLY A 764 5.80 -21.43 17.71
N MET A 765 6.31 -22.09 16.68
CA MET A 765 7.72 -22.49 16.57
C MET A 765 8.68 -21.29 16.57
N ILE A 766 8.30 -20.19 15.90
CA ILE A 766 9.09 -18.96 15.92
C ILE A 766 9.06 -18.32 17.31
N ASN A 767 7.88 -18.18 17.91
CA ASN A 767 7.72 -17.56 19.22
C ASN A 767 8.46 -18.31 20.32
N GLU A 768 8.50 -19.65 20.28
CA GLU A 768 9.26 -20.47 21.22
C GLU A 768 10.77 -20.17 21.16
N LEU A 769 11.30 -20.01 19.94
CA LEU A 769 12.69 -19.63 19.75
C LEU A 769 12.95 -18.21 20.26
N ILE A 770 12.09 -17.24 19.91
CA ILE A 770 12.23 -15.86 20.38
C ILE A 770 12.17 -15.80 21.90
N ASP A 771 11.20 -16.47 22.53
CA ASP A 771 11.05 -16.52 23.99
C ASP A 771 12.32 -17.04 24.67
N THR A 772 12.85 -18.16 24.17
CA THR A 772 14.09 -18.76 24.68
C THR A 772 15.31 -17.86 24.43
N ALA A 773 15.46 -17.34 23.22
CA ALA A 773 16.61 -16.56 22.81
C ALA A 773 16.64 -15.17 23.48
N ASN A 774 15.47 -14.57 23.71
CA ASN A 774 15.31 -13.24 24.28
C ASN A 774 14.91 -13.25 25.77
N ASN A 775 15.01 -14.39 26.47
CA ASN A 775 14.68 -14.52 27.89
C ASN A 775 13.26 -14.01 28.25
N GLY A 776 12.25 -14.33 27.43
CA GLY A 776 10.86 -13.92 27.66
C GLY A 776 10.43 -12.64 26.95
N LEU A 777 11.35 -11.93 26.28
CA LEU A 777 11.07 -10.66 25.59
C LEU A 777 10.63 -10.93 24.15
N ILE A 778 9.34 -11.23 23.98
CA ILE A 778 8.71 -11.63 22.71
C ILE A 778 8.06 -10.47 21.94
N LYS A 779 7.98 -9.26 22.50
CA LYS A 779 7.36 -8.09 21.86
C LYS A 779 8.32 -6.92 21.81
N GLY A 780 8.31 -6.18 20.70
CA GLY A 780 9.07 -4.94 20.56
C GLY A 780 8.76 -3.92 21.67
N SER A 781 7.51 -3.85 22.13
CA SER A 781 7.10 -2.98 23.26
C SER A 781 7.74 -3.32 24.59
N GLN A 782 8.32 -4.52 24.75
CA GLN A 782 9.06 -4.92 25.95
C GLN A 782 10.55 -4.54 25.86
N LEU A 783 11.04 -4.27 24.65
CA LEU A 783 12.44 -3.98 24.36
C LEU A 783 12.70 -2.48 24.22
N PHE A 784 11.73 -1.73 23.72
CA PHE A 784 11.84 -0.30 23.46
C PHE A 784 10.96 0.51 24.42
N VAL A 785 11.41 1.73 24.74
CA VAL A 785 10.62 2.69 25.52
C VAL A 785 9.51 3.26 24.64
N GLU A 786 8.29 3.34 25.18
CA GLU A 786 7.11 3.93 24.53
C GLU A 786 7.43 5.31 23.94
N GLY A 787 7.05 5.51 22.67
CA GLY A 787 7.26 6.76 21.94
C GLY A 787 8.62 6.92 21.25
N THR A 788 9.51 5.93 21.29
CA THR A 788 10.77 5.97 20.52
C THR A 788 10.55 5.59 19.04
N ASP A 789 11.29 6.23 18.13
CA ASP A 789 11.32 5.86 16.70
C ASP A 789 11.64 4.37 16.48
N GLN A 790 12.39 3.77 17.41
CA GLN A 790 12.74 2.35 17.37
C GLN A 790 11.53 1.44 17.64
N GLN A 791 10.66 1.78 18.61
CA GLN A 791 9.42 1.04 18.84
C GLN A 791 8.44 1.16 17.67
N ARG A 792 8.36 2.36 17.08
CA ARG A 792 7.49 2.64 15.93
C ARG A 792 7.94 1.89 14.67
N ASN A 793 9.24 1.65 14.50
CA ASN A 793 9.81 1.05 13.29
C ASN A 793 10.14 -0.46 13.41
N ALA A 794 10.13 -1.04 14.62
CA ALA A 794 10.47 -2.44 14.81
C ALA A 794 9.28 -3.37 14.51
N GLN A 795 9.10 -3.73 13.24
CA GLN A 795 8.14 -4.78 12.83
C GLN A 795 8.56 -6.19 13.28
N ILE A 796 9.86 -6.38 13.52
CA ILE A 796 10.48 -7.63 13.97
C ILE A 796 11.15 -7.39 15.33
N VAL A 797 11.05 -8.38 16.21
CA VAL A 797 11.74 -8.40 17.50
C VAL A 797 13.24 -8.60 17.25
N PRO A 798 14.13 -7.66 17.61
CA PRO A 798 15.56 -7.89 17.47
C PRO A 798 16.05 -8.95 18.49
N PRO A 799 17.15 -9.65 18.20
CA PRO A 799 17.79 -10.50 19.19
C PRO A 799 18.39 -9.61 20.29
N VAL A 800 18.36 -10.06 21.54
CA VAL A 800 18.99 -9.35 22.68
C VAL A 800 20.41 -9.84 23.01
N ARG A 801 20.80 -10.97 22.40
CA ARG A 801 22.11 -11.60 22.54
C ARG A 801 22.48 -12.30 21.24
N ALA A 802 23.77 -12.60 21.06
CA ALA A 802 24.22 -13.37 19.91
C ALA A 802 23.66 -14.80 19.95
N ILE A 803 23.11 -15.24 18.82
CA ILE A 803 22.55 -16.58 18.62
C ILE A 803 23.40 -17.27 17.57
N PHE A 804 23.92 -18.44 17.89
CA PHE A 804 24.76 -19.21 16.99
C PHE A 804 24.05 -20.50 16.61
N PHE A 805 24.08 -20.83 15.33
CA PHE A 805 23.61 -22.11 14.81
C PHE A 805 24.75 -22.87 14.15
N ASP A 806 24.92 -24.13 14.56
CA ASP A 806 25.72 -25.13 13.86
C ASP A 806 24.99 -26.47 13.96
N SER A 807 24.94 -27.22 12.86
CA SER A 807 24.37 -28.56 12.78
C SER A 807 24.84 -29.52 13.90
N SER A 808 26.04 -29.31 14.46
CA SER A 808 26.57 -30.13 15.56
C SER A 808 26.08 -29.71 16.97
N GLN A 809 25.79 -28.42 17.19
CA GLN A 809 25.41 -27.84 18.48
C GLN A 809 23.97 -27.33 18.52
N LEU A 810 23.25 -27.39 17.40
CA LEU A 810 21.93 -26.83 17.15
C LEU A 810 21.89 -25.32 17.38
N ILE A 811 21.52 -24.87 18.58
CA ILE A 811 21.49 -23.44 18.93
C ILE A 811 22.28 -23.23 20.23
N SER A 812 23.22 -22.30 20.21
CA SER A 812 23.91 -21.83 21.39
C SER A 812 23.82 -20.31 21.55
N TYR A 813 23.95 -19.87 22.79
CA TYR A 813 23.90 -18.47 23.20
C TYR A 813 25.19 -18.14 23.96
N GLY A 814 25.80 -16.98 23.70
CA GLY A 814 27.04 -16.64 24.40
C GLY A 814 27.62 -15.28 24.02
N THR A 815 28.64 -14.89 24.78
CA THR A 815 29.53 -13.78 24.43
C THR A 815 30.47 -14.22 23.29
N ILE A 816 30.61 -13.36 22.30
CA ILE A 816 31.36 -13.56 21.05
C ILE A 816 32.82 -13.88 21.28
#